data_AF-A0A0A0BXY6-F1
#
_entry.id   AF-A0A0A0BXY6-F1
#
_cell.length_a   1.000
_cell.length_b   1.000
_cell.length_c   1.000
_cell.angle_alpha   90.00
_cell.angle_beta   90.00
_cell.angle_gamma   90.00
#
_symmetry.space_group_name_H-M   'P 1'
#
loop_
_entity.id
_entity.type
_entity.pdbx_description
1 polymer ?
#
loop_
_entity_poly.entity_id
_entity_poly.type
_entity_poly.pdbx_seq_one_letter_code
_entity_poly.pdbx_strand_id
1 'polypeptide(L)'
;MDGDVQERWVVVQVRARVRGVQVRTRAGRGAGLAAAAVLGLAASLVAPPAAAAPPTATTGTATTAPTETTDTATAGALAGTSAYVPVAPARVLDTRSGLGAPQGAPRPGAQLHLQVTGRGGVPSSGVTAVTLNLTLVGSRQPGYVQALPTGSGTLGASSNLNAIRGGQTVANLVTVPVGDGGRVTLYDVAGGHLVADVMGYYTSTDASAAGRFHGVTPTRVLDSRDRTGMPALLVTAALPNPGNTKNCGDFSRWSDANDWFWRYYPEYGDVAQLDADGDLIPCESLPGAPSSPVPPPTTPPPPTTPPPPPPPAPDPTPALRPGESVTVALAGAAGVPWNASAVALSVTATESLAPGFVQVVPDGGPTALGTTSNVNLTGAGQTVANLVVVPLGADGSVRLYTANGTHVIVDVLGWYTDETAAVSTEGLFVPVTPARLTDTRPGSPLASGGQLEVAPAGRQGLPSEGLAGLVTNVTATETAGTGYLQVFPTGQGSPGASSNVNYVGRGQTVATAVIAALGDGGRFTVYTPTRTDVIVDVFGYLTGPPSGPAPGSDLLDALVVAPASSPVPYDRDEWRHWVDADGDCQDTRDEVLIEESLVPVTLDAAGCNVVAGAWYDPWGGTSWTLPADVDIDHTVALHNAHVSGGWAWDAATKQAFANDLVHDGHLNAMEDGLNQAKSAHGPEVWRPPAVGSWCAYATDWATIKVTWSLTVTSAERAALAEMLATC
;
A
#
# COMPACT_ATOMS: atom_id res chain seq x y z
N MET A 1 -44.02 -17.20 40.34
CA MET A 1 -44.71 -18.41 40.80
C MET A 1 -45.00 -19.24 39.58
N ASP A 2 -44.25 -20.34 39.47
CA ASP A 2 -44.50 -21.64 38.81
C ASP A 2 -45.25 -21.73 37.48
N GLY A 3 -44.64 -22.48 36.55
CA GLY A 3 -45.38 -23.22 35.52
C GLY A 3 -44.58 -23.54 34.26
N ASP A 4 -43.91 -24.71 34.27
CA ASP A 4 -43.27 -25.38 33.14
C ASP A 4 -44.06 -25.36 31.82
N VAL A 5 -43.36 -25.16 30.70
CA VAL A 5 -43.77 -25.67 29.38
C VAL A 5 -42.60 -26.43 28.75
N GLN A 6 -42.80 -27.75 28.60
CA GLN A 6 -41.95 -28.68 27.89
C GLN A 6 -42.31 -28.69 26.39
N GLU A 7 -41.36 -28.39 25.51
CA GLU A 7 -41.46 -28.72 24.08
C GLU A 7 -40.48 -29.83 23.70
N ARG A 8 -41.05 -30.90 23.13
CA ARG A 8 -40.37 -32.12 22.68
C ARG A 8 -39.81 -31.93 21.27
N TRP A 9 -38.54 -32.26 21.07
CA TRP A 9 -37.92 -32.39 19.75
C TRP A 9 -38.11 -33.80 19.19
N VAL A 10 -38.66 -33.88 17.97
CA VAL A 10 -38.80 -35.12 17.18
C VAL A 10 -37.52 -35.34 16.36
N VAL A 11 -36.83 -36.45 16.59
CA VAL A 11 -35.69 -36.90 15.78
C VAL A 11 -36.22 -37.77 14.63
N VAL A 12 -36.10 -37.28 13.39
CA VAL A 12 -36.38 -38.07 12.18
C VAL A 12 -35.07 -38.68 11.68
N GLN A 13 -34.92 -40.00 11.83
CA GLN A 13 -33.88 -40.77 11.15
C GLN A 13 -34.31 -41.13 9.72
N VAL A 14 -33.60 -40.62 8.72
CA VAL A 14 -33.72 -41.09 7.33
C VAL A 14 -32.56 -42.02 7.02
N ARG A 15 -32.86 -43.33 6.87
CA ARG A 15 -31.93 -44.33 6.32
C ARG A 15 -31.96 -44.27 4.78
N ALA A 16 -30.84 -43.96 4.15
CA ALA A 16 -30.67 -44.11 2.70
C ALA A 16 -29.77 -45.32 2.37
N ARG A 17 -30.29 -46.24 1.53
CA ARG A 17 -29.64 -47.45 1.02
C ARG A 17 -28.59 -47.09 -0.04
N VAL A 18 -27.39 -47.68 0.06
CA VAL A 18 -26.38 -47.66 -1.01
C VAL A 18 -26.77 -48.69 -2.08
N ARG A 19 -27.01 -48.24 -3.32
CA ARG A 19 -27.10 -49.09 -4.52
C ARG A 19 -25.75 -49.11 -5.22
N GLY A 20 -25.27 -50.31 -5.54
CA GLY A 20 -24.01 -50.53 -6.25
C GLY A 20 -24.04 -49.98 -7.68
N VAL A 21 -22.91 -49.40 -8.09
CA VAL A 21 -22.63 -48.99 -9.46
C VAL A 21 -21.51 -49.87 -10.01
N GLN A 22 -21.78 -50.51 -11.14
CA GLN A 22 -20.83 -51.33 -11.88
C GLN A 22 -19.84 -50.47 -12.66
N VAL A 23 -18.55 -50.82 -12.54
CA VAL A 23 -17.49 -50.32 -13.43
C VAL A 23 -17.30 -51.33 -14.56
N ARG A 24 -17.62 -50.92 -15.80
CA ARG A 24 -17.28 -51.65 -17.02
C ARG A 24 -15.90 -51.22 -17.50
N THR A 25 -14.92 -52.12 -17.52
CA THR A 25 -13.66 -51.94 -18.25
C THR A 25 -13.69 -52.77 -19.54
N ARG A 26 -13.29 -52.14 -20.65
CA ARG A 26 -13.29 -52.71 -21.99
C ARG A 26 -11.93 -53.35 -22.25
N ALA A 27 -11.88 -54.67 -22.42
CA ALA A 27 -10.66 -55.41 -22.76
C ALA A 27 -10.48 -55.49 -24.29
N GLY A 28 -9.30 -55.07 -24.77
CA GLY A 28 -8.78 -55.38 -26.10
C GLY A 28 -7.78 -56.53 -26.04
N ARG A 29 -7.90 -57.47 -26.98
CA ARG A 29 -7.11 -58.71 -27.10
C ARG A 29 -5.71 -58.46 -27.67
N GLY A 30 -4.72 -59.22 -27.23
CA GLY A 30 -3.43 -59.43 -27.91
C GLY A 30 -2.53 -60.39 -27.14
N ALA A 31 -2.18 -61.52 -27.74
CA ALA A 31 -1.56 -62.70 -27.13
C ALA A 31 -0.02 -62.64 -26.99
N GLY A 32 0.55 -63.47 -26.10
CA GLY A 32 1.98 -63.83 -26.17
C GLY A 32 2.63 -64.34 -24.88
N LEU A 33 2.63 -65.67 -24.69
CA LEU A 33 3.68 -66.54 -24.13
C LEU A 33 4.57 -66.09 -22.94
N ALA A 34 4.50 -66.83 -21.83
CA ALA A 34 5.58 -67.68 -21.25
C ALA A 34 5.48 -67.80 -19.72
N ALA A 35 5.63 -69.03 -19.23
CA ALA A 35 5.54 -69.43 -17.83
C ALA A 35 6.82 -69.17 -17.03
N ALA A 36 6.69 -68.82 -15.76
CA ALA A 36 7.51 -69.36 -14.65
C ALA A 36 6.92 -68.89 -13.30
N ALA A 37 6.71 -69.85 -12.40
CA ALA A 37 6.22 -69.65 -11.04
C ALA A 37 7.39 -69.44 -10.06
N VAL A 38 7.25 -68.53 -9.09
CA VAL A 38 7.69 -68.70 -7.69
C VAL A 38 6.75 -67.89 -6.79
N LEU A 39 5.99 -68.57 -5.93
CA LEU A 39 5.16 -68.00 -4.87
C LEU A 39 6.00 -67.77 -3.60
N GLY A 40 5.74 -66.66 -2.91
CA GLY A 40 6.13 -66.51 -1.51
C GLY A 40 5.73 -65.16 -0.94
N LEU A 41 4.52 -65.05 -0.36
CA LEU A 41 4.26 -64.09 0.72
C LEU A 41 3.05 -64.52 1.56
N ALA A 42 3.31 -64.73 2.85
CA ALA A 42 2.36 -65.10 3.87
C ALA A 42 1.61 -63.84 4.38
N ALA A 43 0.31 -63.98 4.60
CA ALA A 43 -0.50 -63.03 5.34
C ALA A 43 -0.98 -63.71 6.64
N SER A 44 -0.68 -63.11 7.79
CA SER A 44 -1.24 -63.51 9.09
C SER A 44 -2.05 -62.36 9.68
N LEU A 45 -3.31 -62.65 9.96
CA LEU A 45 -4.27 -61.77 10.63
C LEU A 45 -3.90 -61.61 12.12
N VAL A 46 -4.13 -60.40 12.66
CA VAL A 46 -4.19 -60.15 14.11
C VAL A 46 -5.53 -59.51 14.46
N ALA A 47 -6.19 -60.09 15.46
CA ALA A 47 -7.50 -59.73 16.00
C ALA A 47 -7.43 -58.52 16.97
N PRO A 48 -8.55 -57.82 17.23
CA PRO A 48 -8.59 -56.69 18.16
C PRO A 48 -8.76 -57.16 19.61
N PRO A 49 -8.18 -56.49 20.62
CA PRO A 49 -8.45 -56.83 22.01
C PRO A 49 -9.68 -56.09 22.57
N ALA A 50 -10.22 -56.71 23.61
CA ALA A 50 -11.55 -56.56 24.19
C ALA A 50 -11.75 -55.32 25.08
N ALA A 51 -13.02 -54.93 25.21
CA ALA A 51 -13.53 -53.91 26.13
C ALA A 51 -13.54 -54.41 27.58
N ALA A 52 -13.08 -53.57 28.52
CA ALA A 52 -13.23 -53.75 29.97
C ALA A 52 -14.16 -52.68 30.56
N ALA A 53 -14.99 -53.11 31.51
CA ALA A 53 -16.06 -52.36 32.19
C ALA A 53 -15.54 -51.27 33.17
N PRO A 54 -16.36 -50.28 33.55
CA PRO A 54 -15.91 -49.11 34.31
C PRO A 54 -15.92 -49.36 35.83
N PRO A 55 -15.00 -48.77 36.61
CA PRO A 55 -15.15 -48.65 38.04
C PRO A 55 -15.83 -47.32 38.45
N THR A 56 -16.49 -47.40 39.59
CA THR A 56 -17.42 -46.48 40.25
C THR A 56 -16.82 -45.11 40.59
N ALA A 57 -17.69 -44.08 40.58
CA ALA A 57 -17.36 -42.69 40.83
C ALA A 57 -17.00 -42.40 42.31
N THR A 58 -15.92 -41.65 42.50
CA THR A 58 -15.64 -40.89 43.72
C THR A 58 -15.49 -39.43 43.31
N THR A 59 -16.28 -38.56 43.92
CA THR A 59 -16.37 -37.12 43.70
C THR A 59 -15.06 -36.41 44.05
N GLY A 60 -14.45 -35.74 43.06
CA GLY A 60 -13.32 -34.83 43.20
C GLY A 60 -13.38 -33.75 42.12
N THR A 61 -13.26 -32.50 42.54
CA THR A 61 -13.52 -31.24 41.82
C THR A 61 -12.67 -30.99 40.56
N ALA A 62 -13.33 -30.48 39.52
CA ALA A 62 -12.87 -29.66 38.38
C ALA A 62 -11.72 -28.67 38.74
N THR A 63 -10.75 -28.27 37.91
CA THR A 63 -10.45 -28.42 36.48
C THR A 63 -8.98 -28.02 36.28
N THR A 64 -8.17 -28.85 35.62
CA THR A 64 -6.96 -28.43 34.90
C THR A 64 -6.96 -29.14 33.55
N ALA A 65 -6.92 -28.35 32.47
CA ALA A 65 -6.82 -28.87 31.11
C ALA A 65 -5.43 -29.50 30.88
N PRO A 66 -5.32 -30.56 30.07
CA PRO A 66 -4.08 -31.30 29.87
C PRO A 66 -3.11 -30.49 29.00
N THR A 67 -1.84 -30.54 29.39
CA THR A 67 -0.69 -29.96 28.69
C THR A 67 -0.55 -30.53 27.28
N GLU A 68 -0.71 -29.69 26.26
CA GLU A 68 -0.21 -29.97 24.92
C GLU A 68 1.32 -29.89 24.94
N THR A 69 1.98 -31.01 24.65
CA THR A 69 3.39 -31.03 24.26
C THR A 69 3.52 -30.49 22.83
N THR A 70 3.79 -29.20 22.70
CA THR A 70 4.29 -28.57 21.48
C THR A 70 5.82 -28.52 21.56
N ASP A 71 6.49 -29.33 20.76
CA ASP A 71 7.91 -29.12 20.46
C ASP A 71 7.98 -27.88 19.55
N THR A 72 8.07 -26.70 20.18
CA THR A 72 8.12 -25.41 19.50
C THR A 72 9.55 -24.91 19.58
N ALA A 73 10.31 -25.07 18.50
CA ALA A 73 11.55 -24.32 18.33
C ALA A 73 11.20 -22.82 18.44
N THR A 74 11.59 -22.19 19.54
CA THR A 74 11.31 -20.78 19.78
C THR A 74 12.20 -19.96 18.85
N ALA A 75 11.62 -19.25 17.89
CA ALA A 75 12.34 -18.23 17.15
C ALA A 75 12.80 -17.14 18.14
N GLY A 76 14.08 -16.78 18.11
CA GLY A 76 14.65 -15.69 18.92
C GLY A 76 15.05 -14.52 18.04
N ALA A 77 15.13 -13.32 18.62
CA ALA A 77 15.75 -12.17 17.96
C ALA A 77 17.18 -12.54 17.54
N LEU A 78 17.52 -12.26 16.28
CA LEU A 78 18.79 -12.67 15.68
C LEU A 78 19.89 -11.62 15.84
N ALA A 79 19.50 -10.35 15.99
CA ALA A 79 20.37 -9.19 16.19
C ALA A 79 19.65 -8.09 17.00
N GLY A 80 20.38 -7.04 17.39
CA GLY A 80 19.79 -5.81 17.92
C GLY A 80 19.06 -4.99 16.85
N THR A 81 18.61 -3.80 17.21
CA THR A 81 17.95 -2.85 16.30
C THR A 81 18.81 -2.52 15.09
N SER A 82 18.15 -2.21 13.97
CA SER A 82 18.81 -1.92 12.70
C SER A 82 18.02 -0.93 11.85
N ALA A 83 18.74 -0.05 11.16
CA ALA A 83 18.17 0.94 10.25
C ALA A 83 18.23 0.44 8.81
N TYR A 84 17.21 0.77 8.03
CA TYR A 84 17.14 0.45 6.61
C TYR A 84 18.01 1.38 5.78
N VAL A 85 18.72 0.83 4.80
CA VAL A 85 19.47 1.57 3.79
C VAL A 85 18.96 1.13 2.42
N PRO A 86 18.21 1.99 1.70
CA PRO A 86 17.78 1.67 0.35
C PRO A 86 18.99 1.65 -0.60
N VAL A 87 18.92 0.82 -1.63
CA VAL A 87 19.91 0.84 -2.72
C VAL A 87 19.19 0.89 -4.06
N ALA A 88 19.87 1.39 -5.10
CA ALA A 88 19.38 1.21 -6.46
C ALA A 88 19.25 -0.30 -6.75
N PRO A 89 18.11 -0.77 -7.30
CA PRO A 89 17.88 -2.19 -7.54
C PRO A 89 19.05 -2.86 -8.27
N ALA A 90 19.64 -3.88 -7.65
CA ALA A 90 20.86 -4.52 -8.15
C ALA A 90 20.76 -6.05 -8.15
N ARG A 91 20.93 -6.67 -9.31
CA ARG A 91 20.87 -8.13 -9.45
C ARG A 91 22.06 -8.82 -8.80
N VAL A 92 21.79 -9.75 -7.89
CA VAL A 92 22.81 -10.55 -7.19
C VAL A 92 22.69 -12.05 -7.43
N LEU A 93 21.55 -12.49 -7.98
CA LEU A 93 21.32 -13.88 -8.35
C LEU A 93 20.59 -13.95 -9.69
N ASP A 94 21.07 -14.79 -10.60
CA ASP A 94 20.33 -15.25 -11.78
C ASP A 94 20.86 -16.62 -12.21
N THR A 95 20.12 -17.68 -11.88
CA THR A 95 20.54 -19.04 -12.21
C THR A 95 20.47 -19.33 -13.71
N ARG A 96 19.91 -18.44 -14.54
CA ARG A 96 19.90 -18.60 -16.01
C ARG A 96 21.25 -18.22 -16.62
N SER A 97 21.93 -17.25 -16.02
CA SER A 97 23.24 -16.75 -16.48
C SER A 97 24.42 -17.27 -15.64
N GLY A 98 24.15 -17.84 -14.47
CA GLY A 98 25.19 -18.28 -13.53
C GLY A 98 25.68 -17.16 -12.60
N LEU A 99 24.95 -16.03 -12.54
CA LEU A 99 25.25 -14.96 -11.59
C LEU A 99 24.85 -15.39 -10.18
N GLY A 100 25.79 -15.33 -9.24
CA GLY A 100 25.55 -15.61 -7.82
C GLY A 100 25.35 -17.08 -7.45
N ALA A 101 25.15 -17.96 -8.44
CA ALA A 101 24.96 -19.41 -8.28
C ALA A 101 25.37 -20.15 -9.57
N PRO A 102 25.65 -21.46 -9.53
CA PRO A 102 25.88 -22.24 -10.75
C PRO A 102 24.74 -22.09 -11.76
N GLN A 103 25.08 -22.01 -13.05
CA GLN A 103 24.10 -21.89 -14.11
C GLN A 103 23.24 -23.17 -14.20
N GLY A 104 21.93 -22.99 -14.23
CA GLY A 104 20.93 -24.06 -14.31
C GLY A 104 19.82 -23.91 -13.27
N ALA A 105 18.62 -24.37 -13.62
CA ALA A 105 17.46 -24.33 -12.72
C ALA A 105 17.60 -25.34 -11.56
N PRO A 106 17.63 -24.88 -10.28
CA PRO A 106 17.58 -25.77 -9.11
C PRO A 106 16.47 -26.82 -9.20
N ARG A 107 16.77 -28.04 -8.73
CA ARG A 107 15.78 -29.11 -8.62
C ARG A 107 14.82 -28.80 -7.48
N PRO A 108 13.57 -29.30 -7.54
CA PRO A 108 12.68 -29.26 -6.37
C PRO A 108 13.37 -29.80 -5.10
N GLY A 109 13.21 -29.07 -4.00
CA GLY A 109 13.84 -29.34 -2.70
C GLY A 109 15.31 -28.89 -2.61
N ALA A 110 15.84 -28.20 -3.62
CA ALA A 110 17.22 -27.70 -3.57
C ALA A 110 17.35 -26.53 -2.59
N GLN A 111 18.49 -26.48 -1.91
CA GLN A 111 18.92 -25.32 -1.13
C GLN A 111 20.04 -24.61 -1.88
N LEU A 112 19.89 -23.30 -2.06
CA LEU A 112 20.89 -22.43 -2.66
C LEU A 112 21.36 -21.42 -1.62
N HIS A 113 22.65 -21.43 -1.29
CA HIS A 113 23.25 -20.42 -0.42
C HIS A 113 23.71 -19.22 -1.24
N LEU A 114 23.01 -18.10 -1.10
CA LEU A 114 23.30 -16.85 -1.80
C LEU A 114 24.12 -15.93 -0.91
N GLN A 115 25.32 -15.55 -1.37
CA GLN A 115 26.08 -14.45 -0.76
C GLN A 115 25.37 -13.14 -1.04
N VAL A 116 25.06 -12.39 0.02
CA VAL A 116 24.38 -11.08 -0.08
C VAL A 116 25.29 -9.95 0.38
N THR A 117 26.08 -10.13 1.45
CA THR A 117 27.04 -9.10 1.85
C THR A 117 28.17 -8.95 0.83
N GLY A 118 28.63 -7.71 0.65
CA GLY A 118 29.64 -7.35 -0.35
C GLY A 118 29.16 -7.41 -1.81
N ARG A 119 27.84 -7.43 -2.05
CA ARG A 119 27.25 -7.51 -3.40
C ARG A 119 26.07 -6.54 -3.53
N GLY A 120 25.84 -6.03 -4.74
CA GLY A 120 24.64 -5.25 -5.07
C GLY A 120 24.40 -4.04 -4.17
N GLY A 121 25.47 -3.36 -3.72
CA GLY A 121 25.40 -2.21 -2.79
C GLY A 121 25.40 -2.59 -1.30
N VAL A 122 25.28 -3.87 -0.96
CA VAL A 122 25.29 -4.33 0.44
C VAL A 122 26.73 -4.38 0.99
N PRO A 123 27.01 -3.77 2.15
CA PRO A 123 28.32 -3.84 2.81
C PRO A 123 28.76 -5.27 3.13
N SER A 124 30.08 -5.49 3.32
CA SER A 124 30.63 -6.81 3.67
C SER A 124 30.38 -7.22 5.13
N SER A 125 30.02 -6.28 6.01
CA SER A 125 29.84 -6.46 7.45
C SER A 125 28.80 -5.48 8.01
N GLY A 126 28.31 -5.72 9.23
CA GLY A 126 27.33 -4.85 9.91
C GLY A 126 25.88 -5.01 9.45
N VAL A 127 25.65 -5.91 8.48
CA VAL A 127 24.33 -6.16 7.89
C VAL A 127 23.57 -7.20 8.71
N THR A 128 22.37 -6.84 9.18
CA THR A 128 21.50 -7.70 10.00
C THR A 128 20.46 -8.42 9.15
N ALA A 129 19.96 -7.79 8.09
CA ALA A 129 18.99 -8.35 7.15
C ALA A 129 19.16 -7.72 5.76
N VAL A 130 18.62 -8.37 4.73
CA VAL A 130 18.57 -7.85 3.36
C VAL A 130 17.15 -7.92 2.82
N THR A 131 16.75 -6.90 2.05
CA THR A 131 15.49 -6.88 1.32
C THR A 131 15.77 -7.18 -0.14
N LEU A 132 15.22 -8.28 -0.65
CA LEU A 132 15.37 -8.75 -2.01
C LEU A 132 14.02 -8.75 -2.71
N ASN A 133 14.00 -8.39 -3.98
CA ASN A 133 12.93 -8.83 -4.87
C ASN A 133 13.32 -10.21 -5.44
N LEU A 134 12.61 -11.26 -5.02
CA LEU A 134 12.92 -12.65 -5.37
C LEU A 134 11.90 -13.15 -6.40
N THR A 135 12.39 -13.68 -7.52
CA THR A 135 11.56 -14.22 -8.62
C THR A 135 11.88 -15.69 -8.87
N LEU A 136 10.86 -16.53 -8.86
CA LEU A 136 10.89 -17.88 -9.42
C LEU A 136 10.41 -17.81 -10.86
N VAL A 137 11.27 -18.21 -11.81
CA VAL A 137 11.01 -18.17 -13.25
C VAL A 137 10.83 -19.59 -13.78
N GLY A 138 9.66 -19.86 -14.39
CA GLY A 138 9.36 -21.13 -15.03
C GLY A 138 9.38 -22.29 -14.03
N SER A 139 8.55 -22.21 -12.99
CA SER A 139 8.41 -23.25 -11.96
C SER A 139 8.26 -24.66 -12.58
N ARG A 140 8.83 -25.71 -11.98
CA ARG A 140 8.69 -27.07 -12.52
C ARG A 140 7.39 -27.74 -12.08
N GLN A 141 6.90 -27.41 -10.90
CA GLN A 141 5.70 -27.95 -10.29
C GLN A 141 5.10 -26.92 -9.31
N PRO A 142 3.87 -27.14 -8.79
CA PRO A 142 3.38 -26.37 -7.66
C PRO A 142 4.33 -26.49 -6.46
N GLY A 143 4.52 -25.41 -5.72
CA GLY A 143 5.43 -25.34 -4.59
C GLY A 143 5.71 -23.90 -4.16
N TYR A 144 6.76 -23.71 -3.37
CA TYR A 144 7.16 -22.39 -2.88
C TYR A 144 8.67 -22.23 -2.88
N VAL A 145 9.12 -20.98 -2.76
CA VAL A 145 10.49 -20.65 -2.36
C VAL A 145 10.45 -20.01 -0.98
N GLN A 146 11.36 -20.46 -0.11
CA GLN A 146 11.58 -19.89 1.22
C GLN A 146 12.98 -19.27 1.27
N ALA A 147 13.07 -18.04 1.76
CA ALA A 147 14.30 -17.36 2.11
C ALA A 147 14.48 -17.42 3.63
N LEU A 148 15.65 -17.87 4.07
CA LEU A 148 15.97 -18.01 5.49
C LEU A 148 17.45 -17.64 5.76
N PRO A 149 17.80 -17.22 6.98
CA PRO A 149 19.21 -17.03 7.35
C PRO A 149 19.97 -18.36 7.23
N THR A 150 21.12 -18.35 6.54
CA THR A 150 21.97 -19.53 6.45
C THR A 150 22.48 -19.93 7.84
N GLY A 151 22.35 -21.20 8.21
CA GLY A 151 22.87 -21.75 9.47
C GLY A 151 21.88 -21.75 10.64
N SER A 152 20.90 -20.85 10.67
CA SER A 152 19.95 -20.70 11.79
C SER A 152 18.46 -20.80 11.42
N GLY A 153 18.11 -20.82 10.14
CA GLY A 153 16.72 -20.92 9.69
C GLY A 153 16.17 -22.35 9.63
N THR A 154 14.87 -22.49 9.87
CA THR A 154 14.14 -23.76 9.80
C THR A 154 13.44 -23.94 8.45
N LEU A 155 13.74 -25.02 7.74
CA LEU A 155 13.10 -25.33 6.45
C LEU A 155 11.61 -25.61 6.64
N GLY A 156 10.77 -25.02 5.79
CA GLY A 156 9.32 -25.18 5.81
C GLY A 156 8.61 -24.43 6.95
N ALA A 157 9.34 -23.68 7.78
CA ALA A 157 8.76 -22.82 8.81
C ALA A 157 7.98 -21.63 8.21
N SER A 158 8.29 -21.25 6.98
CA SER A 158 7.64 -20.17 6.24
C SER A 158 7.65 -20.46 4.73
N SER A 159 6.87 -19.69 3.98
CA SER A 159 7.02 -19.57 2.53
C SER A 159 7.04 -18.10 2.15
N ASN A 160 7.83 -17.71 1.14
CA ASN A 160 7.86 -16.33 0.66
C ASN A 160 7.03 -16.15 -0.61
N LEU A 161 7.22 -16.99 -1.62
CA LEU A 161 6.45 -16.93 -2.88
C LEU A 161 5.98 -18.32 -3.28
N ASN A 162 4.80 -18.40 -3.89
CA ASN A 162 4.11 -19.65 -4.17
C ASN A 162 3.81 -19.77 -5.67
N ALA A 163 4.24 -20.88 -6.27
CA ALA A 163 3.83 -21.28 -7.60
C ALA A 163 2.70 -22.31 -7.49
N ILE A 164 1.59 -22.07 -8.19
CA ILE A 164 0.39 -22.93 -8.17
C ILE A 164 0.37 -23.95 -9.31
N ARG A 165 1.27 -23.81 -10.30
CA ARG A 165 1.40 -24.70 -11.46
C ARG A 165 2.82 -24.68 -12.01
N GLY A 166 3.16 -25.65 -12.86
CA GLY A 166 4.40 -25.61 -13.65
C GLY A 166 4.35 -24.54 -14.76
N GLY A 167 5.52 -24.03 -15.14
CA GLY A 167 5.73 -22.95 -16.12
C GLY A 167 5.45 -21.54 -15.57
N GLN A 168 5.10 -21.40 -14.29
CA GLN A 168 4.72 -20.11 -13.72
C GLN A 168 5.95 -19.26 -13.41
N THR A 169 5.83 -17.94 -13.60
CA THR A 169 6.78 -16.95 -13.10
C THR A 169 6.10 -16.10 -12.04
N VAL A 170 6.68 -16.03 -10.85
CA VAL A 170 6.14 -15.29 -9.70
C VAL A 170 7.27 -14.59 -8.95
N ALA A 171 7.01 -13.37 -8.49
CA ALA A 171 7.92 -12.60 -7.64
C ALA A 171 7.23 -12.20 -6.34
N ASN A 172 8.05 -11.97 -5.31
CA ASN A 172 7.64 -11.32 -4.07
C ASN A 172 8.84 -10.55 -3.50
N LEU A 173 8.57 -9.46 -2.80
CA LEU A 173 9.57 -8.83 -1.94
C LEU A 173 9.83 -9.73 -0.73
N VAL A 174 11.08 -9.86 -0.31
CA VAL A 174 11.46 -10.66 0.86
C VAL A 174 12.48 -9.90 1.69
N THR A 175 12.16 -9.67 2.96
CA THR A 175 13.15 -9.22 3.95
C THR A 175 13.57 -10.42 4.76
N VAL A 176 14.86 -10.75 4.73
CA VAL A 176 15.39 -11.97 5.36
C VAL A 176 16.63 -11.62 6.19
N PRO A 177 16.74 -12.13 7.43
CA PRO A 177 17.94 -11.99 8.23
C PRO A 177 19.16 -12.60 7.53
N VAL A 178 20.32 -11.97 7.68
CA VAL A 178 21.58 -12.48 7.13
C VAL A 178 22.18 -13.50 8.10
N GLY A 179 22.52 -14.68 7.59
CA GLY A 179 23.12 -15.77 8.37
C GLY A 179 24.62 -15.93 8.13
N ASP A 180 25.11 -17.15 8.37
CA ASP A 180 26.53 -17.50 8.38
C ASP A 180 27.30 -17.03 7.15
N GLY A 181 28.36 -16.24 7.38
CA GLY A 181 29.23 -15.74 6.33
C GLY A 181 28.59 -14.68 5.43
N GLY A 182 27.52 -14.01 5.88
CA GLY A 182 26.85 -12.98 5.10
C GLY A 182 25.92 -13.52 4.01
N ARG A 183 25.32 -14.69 4.27
CA ARG A 183 24.52 -15.45 3.29
C ARG A 183 23.08 -15.63 3.73
N VAL A 184 22.23 -15.85 2.72
CA VAL A 184 20.86 -16.32 2.89
C VAL A 184 20.70 -17.65 2.15
N THR A 185 19.87 -18.54 2.69
CA THR A 185 19.52 -19.80 2.02
C THR A 185 18.17 -19.65 1.35
N LEU A 186 18.11 -19.97 0.05
CA LEU A 186 16.90 -20.09 -0.73
C LEU A 186 16.54 -21.57 -0.87
N TYR A 187 15.45 -21.99 -0.25
CA TYR A 187 14.92 -23.35 -0.36
C TYR A 187 13.80 -23.38 -1.39
N ASP A 188 14.05 -24.02 -2.54
CA ASP A 188 13.15 -24.04 -3.69
C ASP A 188 12.44 -25.39 -3.81
N VAL A 189 11.19 -25.46 -3.33
CA VAL A 189 10.35 -26.66 -3.38
C VAL A 189 9.68 -26.83 -4.75
N ALA A 190 9.45 -25.73 -5.47
CA ALA A 190 8.82 -25.74 -6.79
C ALA A 190 9.79 -26.20 -7.89
N GLY A 191 11.09 -25.94 -7.72
CA GLY A 191 12.07 -26.01 -8.79
C GLY A 191 11.84 -24.94 -9.85
N GLY A 192 12.88 -24.51 -10.57
CA GLY A 192 12.77 -23.49 -11.61
C GLY A 192 14.03 -22.65 -11.64
N HIS A 193 14.02 -21.52 -12.33
CA HIS A 193 15.12 -20.55 -12.23
C HIS A 193 14.85 -19.55 -11.11
N LEU A 194 15.90 -19.12 -10.41
CA LEU A 194 15.80 -18.10 -9.37
C LEU A 194 16.54 -16.85 -9.81
N VAL A 195 15.90 -15.70 -9.62
CA VAL A 195 16.46 -14.37 -9.82
C VAL A 195 16.24 -13.59 -8.53
N ALA A 196 17.26 -12.87 -8.06
CA ALA A 196 17.13 -11.98 -6.92
C ALA A 196 17.84 -10.65 -7.17
N ASP A 197 17.11 -9.57 -6.94
CA ASP A 197 17.60 -8.19 -7.01
C ASP A 197 17.57 -7.60 -5.58
N VAL A 198 18.65 -6.98 -5.12
CA VAL A 198 18.71 -6.28 -3.84
C VAL A 198 17.98 -4.95 -3.98
N MET A 199 17.08 -4.67 -3.04
CA MET A 199 16.34 -3.40 -2.95
C MET A 199 16.85 -2.52 -1.81
N GLY A 200 17.46 -3.13 -0.78
CA GLY A 200 18.08 -2.45 0.35
C GLY A 200 18.57 -3.46 1.38
N TYR A 201 19.17 -2.96 2.46
CA TYR A 201 19.66 -3.77 3.57
C TYR A 201 19.42 -3.09 4.90
N TYR A 202 19.45 -3.86 5.99
CA TYR A 202 19.39 -3.34 7.35
C TYR A 202 20.78 -3.41 7.98
N THR A 203 21.21 -2.32 8.62
CA THR A 203 22.49 -2.21 9.33
C THR A 203 22.28 -1.99 10.81
N SER A 204 23.07 -2.67 11.65
CA SER A 204 22.93 -2.58 13.11
C SER A 204 23.11 -1.15 13.60
N THR A 205 22.21 -0.70 14.49
CA THR A 205 22.32 0.59 15.18
C THR A 205 21.48 0.58 16.45
N ASP A 206 21.89 1.34 17.47
CA ASP A 206 21.10 1.50 18.69
C ASP A 206 20.01 2.57 18.52
N ALA A 207 20.29 3.64 17.77
CA ALA A 207 19.36 4.71 17.41
C ALA A 207 19.77 5.28 16.04
N SER A 208 18.84 5.90 15.30
CA SER A 208 19.16 6.49 14.00
C SER A 208 18.31 7.71 13.67
N ALA A 209 18.83 8.63 12.87
CA ALA A 209 18.01 9.59 12.13
C ALA A 209 17.37 8.88 10.93
N ALA A 210 18.23 8.34 10.05
CA ALA A 210 17.86 7.69 8.80
C ALA A 210 17.42 6.23 8.95
N GLY A 211 16.64 5.75 7.97
CA GLY A 211 16.31 4.34 7.82
C GLY A 211 15.31 3.81 8.85
N ARG A 212 14.58 4.69 9.53
CA ARG A 212 13.48 4.35 10.43
C ARG A 212 12.18 4.32 9.64
N PHE A 213 11.38 3.26 9.80
CA PHE A 213 10.11 3.11 9.10
C PHE A 213 8.99 3.83 9.83
N HIS A 214 8.20 4.58 9.06
CA HIS A 214 6.96 5.21 9.50
C HIS A 214 5.81 4.63 8.69
N GLY A 215 4.91 3.91 9.36
CA GLY A 215 3.68 3.43 8.73
C GLY A 215 2.70 4.56 8.54
N VAL A 216 1.92 4.51 7.45
CA VAL A 216 0.80 5.42 7.22
C VAL A 216 -0.47 4.62 6.96
N THR A 217 -1.63 5.26 7.12
CA THR A 217 -2.88 4.67 6.66
C THR A 217 -2.80 4.45 5.15
N PRO A 218 -3.07 3.23 4.64
CA PRO A 218 -2.96 2.93 3.21
C PRO A 218 -3.73 3.94 2.34
N THR A 219 -2.98 4.75 1.60
CA THR A 219 -3.53 5.86 0.82
C THR A 219 -3.20 5.69 -0.66
N ARG A 220 -4.23 5.76 -1.49
CA ARG A 220 -4.10 5.59 -2.95
C ARG A 220 -3.49 6.83 -3.57
N VAL A 221 -2.37 6.66 -4.26
CA VAL A 221 -1.66 7.73 -4.98
C VAL A 221 -1.71 7.56 -6.49
N LEU A 222 -2.04 6.36 -6.98
CA LEU A 222 -2.25 6.11 -8.41
C LEU A 222 -3.33 5.07 -8.61
N ASP A 223 -4.27 5.32 -9.51
CA ASP A 223 -5.13 4.30 -10.12
C ASP A 223 -5.33 4.63 -11.59
N SER A 224 -4.63 3.85 -12.42
CA SER A 224 -4.68 4.03 -13.87
C SER A 224 -6.07 3.81 -14.48
N ARG A 225 -7.01 3.16 -13.77
CA ARG A 225 -8.33 2.81 -14.29
C ARG A 225 -9.30 3.98 -14.31
N ASP A 226 -9.13 4.91 -13.38
CA ASP A 226 -9.91 6.14 -13.27
C ASP A 226 -9.06 7.41 -13.45
N ARG A 227 -7.76 7.25 -13.73
CA ARG A 227 -6.74 8.30 -13.88
C ARG A 227 -6.40 9.03 -12.58
N THR A 228 -6.76 8.50 -11.42
CA THR A 228 -6.29 9.03 -10.13
C THR A 228 -4.77 9.05 -10.11
N GLY A 229 -4.17 10.22 -9.80
CA GLY A 229 -2.72 10.40 -9.69
C GLY A 229 -1.91 10.17 -10.95
N MET A 230 -2.57 9.90 -12.09
CA MET A 230 -1.88 9.92 -13.37
C MET A 230 -1.45 11.36 -13.63
N PRO A 231 -0.22 11.62 -14.10
CA PRO A 231 0.11 12.94 -14.60
C PRO A 231 -0.99 13.31 -15.58
N ALA A 232 -1.58 14.49 -15.39
CA ALA A 232 -2.48 15.03 -16.38
C ALA A 232 -1.75 14.81 -17.71
N LEU A 233 -2.38 14.08 -18.63
CA LEU A 233 -1.89 14.11 -20.00
C LEU A 233 -1.61 15.59 -20.21
N LEU A 234 -0.39 15.94 -20.63
CA LEU A 234 -0.28 17.11 -21.46
C LEU A 234 -1.33 16.79 -22.52
N VAL A 235 -2.52 17.37 -22.34
CA VAL A 235 -3.45 17.61 -23.41
C VAL A 235 -2.49 18.27 -24.36
N THR A 236 -2.05 17.51 -25.37
CA THR A 236 -1.51 18.11 -26.56
C THR A 236 -2.54 19.16 -26.85
N ALA A 237 -2.16 20.41 -26.58
CA ALA A 237 -3.11 21.50 -26.41
C ALA A 237 -4.18 21.33 -27.47
N ALA A 238 -5.46 21.32 -27.06
CA ALA A 238 -6.59 21.23 -27.99
C ALA A 238 -6.18 21.99 -29.25
N LEU A 239 -6.11 21.27 -30.39
CA LEU A 239 -5.44 21.78 -31.59
C LEU A 239 -5.86 23.23 -31.78
N PRO A 240 -4.94 24.21 -31.74
CA PRO A 240 -5.35 25.61 -31.68
C PRO A 240 -6.33 25.88 -32.80
N ASN A 241 -7.50 26.43 -32.45
CA ASN A 241 -8.60 26.62 -33.39
C ASN A 241 -8.03 27.29 -34.65
N PRO A 242 -8.02 26.59 -35.80
CA PRO A 242 -7.35 27.11 -36.98
C PRO A 242 -8.11 28.30 -37.56
N GLY A 243 -9.33 28.59 -37.11
CA GLY A 243 -10.22 29.59 -37.68
C GLY A 243 -10.51 29.30 -39.15
N ASN A 244 -11.07 30.29 -39.83
CA ASN A 244 -11.28 30.25 -41.27
C ASN A 244 -9.98 30.59 -42.03
N THR A 245 -8.95 29.74 -41.90
CA THR A 245 -7.61 29.94 -42.52
C THR A 245 -7.36 29.05 -43.73
N LYS A 246 -8.31 28.19 -44.07
CA LYS A 246 -8.25 27.29 -45.22
C LYS A 246 -9.51 27.39 -46.06
N ASN A 247 -9.36 27.11 -47.33
CA ASN A 247 -10.44 27.05 -48.31
C ASN A 247 -10.12 25.96 -49.34
N CYS A 248 -11.11 25.49 -50.10
CA CYS A 248 -10.93 24.33 -50.97
C CYS A 248 -9.79 24.46 -51.99
N GLY A 249 -9.47 25.68 -52.44
CA GLY A 249 -8.34 25.95 -53.33
C GLY A 249 -6.96 25.73 -52.72
N ASP A 250 -6.85 25.58 -51.39
CA ASP A 250 -5.59 25.31 -50.70
C ASP A 250 -5.19 23.83 -50.75
N PHE A 251 -6.08 22.97 -51.23
CA PHE A 251 -5.88 21.53 -51.31
C PHE A 251 -5.81 21.09 -52.77
N SER A 252 -4.86 20.20 -53.08
CA SER A 252 -4.69 19.68 -54.45
C SER A 252 -5.51 18.40 -54.71
N ARG A 253 -5.99 17.73 -53.66
CA ARG A 253 -6.81 16.51 -53.71
C ARG A 253 -7.88 16.54 -52.62
N TRP A 254 -8.99 15.87 -52.87
CA TRP A 254 -10.08 15.77 -51.90
C TRP A 254 -9.65 15.07 -50.60
N SER A 255 -8.83 14.02 -50.67
CA SER A 255 -8.35 13.30 -49.48
C SER A 255 -7.66 14.22 -48.47
N ASP A 256 -6.89 15.19 -48.97
CA ASP A 256 -6.11 16.09 -48.13
C ASP A 256 -7.02 17.15 -47.47
N ALA A 257 -8.07 17.58 -48.17
CA ALA A 257 -9.12 18.45 -47.62
C ALA A 257 -9.99 17.71 -46.60
N ASN A 258 -10.32 16.45 -46.87
CA ASN A 258 -11.11 15.58 -46.00
C ASN A 258 -10.36 15.24 -44.70
N ASP A 259 -9.07 14.94 -44.77
CA ASP A 259 -8.23 14.72 -43.59
C ASP A 259 -8.12 15.99 -42.72
N TRP A 260 -8.00 17.16 -43.36
CA TRP A 260 -7.99 18.43 -42.63
C TRP A 260 -9.36 18.71 -41.98
N PHE A 261 -10.45 18.54 -42.71
CA PHE A 261 -11.82 18.72 -42.19
C PHE A 261 -12.07 17.84 -40.97
N TRP A 262 -11.83 16.53 -41.06
CA TRP A 262 -12.08 15.61 -39.94
C TRP A 262 -11.10 15.76 -38.77
N ARG A 263 -9.95 16.40 -38.97
CA ARG A 263 -9.02 16.73 -37.88
C ARG A 263 -9.56 17.82 -36.94
N TYR A 264 -10.38 18.74 -37.44
CA TYR A 264 -10.88 19.89 -36.67
C TYR A 264 -12.41 19.88 -36.48
N TYR A 265 -13.17 19.21 -37.35
CA TYR A 265 -14.64 19.15 -37.33
C TYR A 265 -15.23 18.65 -36.00
N PRO A 266 -14.68 17.63 -35.31
CA PRO A 266 -15.23 17.17 -34.04
C PRO A 266 -15.24 18.24 -32.95
N GLU A 267 -14.26 19.15 -32.96
CA GLU A 267 -14.07 20.14 -31.89
C GLU A 267 -14.54 21.55 -32.26
N TYR A 268 -14.51 21.90 -33.54
CA TYR A 268 -14.80 23.27 -34.01
C TYR A 268 -15.88 23.33 -35.09
N GLY A 269 -16.45 22.19 -35.51
CA GLY A 269 -17.34 22.10 -36.65
C GLY A 269 -16.65 22.47 -37.97
N ASP A 270 -17.42 22.86 -38.99
CA ASP A 270 -16.87 23.34 -40.26
C ASP A 270 -16.34 24.78 -40.15
N VAL A 271 -15.26 24.94 -39.38
CA VAL A 271 -14.68 26.24 -39.03
C VAL A 271 -14.08 26.99 -40.23
N ALA A 272 -13.75 26.27 -41.31
CA ALA A 272 -13.19 26.80 -42.56
C ALA A 272 -14.19 26.80 -43.73
N GLN A 273 -15.46 26.47 -43.47
CA GLN A 273 -16.53 26.49 -44.47
C GLN A 273 -16.19 25.64 -45.72
N LEU A 274 -15.58 24.47 -45.49
CA LEU A 274 -15.17 23.56 -46.56
C LEU A 274 -16.35 22.71 -47.07
N ASP A 275 -17.40 22.57 -46.26
CA ASP A 275 -18.65 21.85 -46.55
C ASP A 275 -19.80 22.86 -46.66
N ALA A 276 -19.98 23.40 -47.86
CA ALA A 276 -20.89 24.53 -48.09
C ALA A 276 -22.38 24.15 -48.05
N ASP A 277 -22.71 22.89 -48.38
CA ASP A 277 -24.07 22.35 -48.42
C ASP A 277 -24.42 21.47 -47.22
N GLY A 278 -23.45 21.20 -46.33
CA GLY A 278 -23.65 20.61 -45.01
C GLY A 278 -23.93 19.12 -45.06
N ASP A 279 -23.45 18.44 -46.10
CA ASP A 279 -23.67 17.02 -46.34
C ASP A 279 -22.52 16.13 -45.80
N LEU A 280 -21.53 16.77 -45.16
CA LEU A 280 -20.31 16.21 -44.57
C LEU A 280 -19.28 15.75 -45.60
N ILE A 281 -19.35 16.22 -46.85
CA ILE A 281 -18.34 16.04 -47.88
C ILE A 281 -17.63 17.38 -48.14
N PRO A 282 -16.46 17.64 -47.51
CA PRO A 282 -15.77 18.89 -47.73
C PRO A 282 -15.19 18.96 -49.16
N CYS A 283 -15.28 20.13 -49.78
CA CYS A 283 -14.60 20.46 -51.02
C CYS A 283 -14.86 19.49 -52.17
N GLU A 284 -16.13 19.21 -52.45
CA GLU A 284 -16.58 18.29 -53.53
C GLU A 284 -16.03 18.61 -54.92
N SER A 285 -15.64 19.86 -55.15
CA SER A 285 -15.01 20.30 -56.41
C SER A 285 -13.59 19.74 -56.63
N LEU A 286 -12.97 19.14 -55.62
CA LEU A 286 -11.61 18.63 -55.71
C LEU A 286 -11.54 17.24 -56.36
N PRO A 287 -10.45 16.93 -57.10
CA PRO A 287 -10.25 15.60 -57.67
C PRO A 287 -10.26 14.50 -56.59
N GLY A 288 -11.12 13.51 -56.78
CA GLY A 288 -11.26 12.34 -55.89
C GLY A 288 -12.39 12.41 -54.87
N ALA A 289 -13.20 13.48 -54.88
CA ALA A 289 -14.37 13.58 -54.02
C ALA A 289 -15.43 12.51 -54.35
N PRO A 290 -16.05 11.88 -53.34
CA PRO A 290 -17.13 10.91 -53.55
C PRO A 290 -18.41 11.63 -54.03
N SER A 291 -19.22 10.95 -54.85
CA SER A 291 -20.46 11.50 -55.41
C SER A 291 -21.70 11.26 -54.53
N SER A 292 -21.53 10.79 -53.29
CA SER A 292 -22.61 10.47 -52.35
C SER A 292 -22.08 10.42 -50.91
N PRO A 293 -22.90 10.75 -49.90
CA PRO A 293 -22.47 10.79 -48.50
C PRO A 293 -21.93 9.43 -48.04
N VAL A 294 -20.72 9.42 -47.50
CA VAL A 294 -20.25 8.30 -46.68
C VAL A 294 -20.82 8.52 -45.28
N PRO A 295 -21.60 7.57 -44.71
CA PRO A 295 -22.20 7.79 -43.40
C PRO A 295 -21.10 7.96 -42.34
N PRO A 296 -21.19 8.96 -41.44
CA PRO A 296 -20.29 9.05 -40.29
C PRO A 296 -20.44 7.81 -39.40
N PRO A 297 -19.40 7.42 -38.62
CA PRO A 297 -19.60 6.48 -37.53
C PRO A 297 -20.70 7.02 -36.62
N THR A 298 -21.78 6.25 -36.48
CA THR A 298 -23.09 6.73 -36.04
C THR A 298 -23.11 7.25 -34.59
N THR A 299 -23.47 8.53 -34.41
CA THR A 299 -24.06 9.09 -33.18
C THR A 299 -25.57 9.35 -33.38
N PRO A 300 -26.43 9.17 -32.36
CA PRO A 300 -27.90 9.23 -32.52
C PRO A 300 -28.47 10.66 -32.41
N PRO A 301 -29.72 10.90 -32.90
CA PRO A 301 -30.38 12.21 -32.96
C PRO A 301 -30.95 12.69 -31.60
N PRO A 302 -31.30 13.99 -31.45
CA PRO A 302 -31.56 14.60 -30.14
C PRO A 302 -32.89 14.15 -29.53
N PRO A 303 -33.01 14.07 -28.18
CA PRO A 303 -34.21 13.55 -27.53
C PRO A 303 -35.29 14.61 -27.36
N THR A 304 -36.53 14.25 -27.71
CA THR A 304 -37.71 14.77 -27.02
C THR A 304 -37.77 14.12 -25.63
N THR A 305 -37.74 14.95 -24.58
CA THR A 305 -37.47 14.64 -23.17
C THR A 305 -38.33 13.55 -22.49
N PRO A 306 -37.69 12.52 -21.91
CA PRO A 306 -37.90 12.04 -20.54
C PRO A 306 -36.68 12.43 -19.66
N PRO A 307 -36.74 12.30 -18.32
CA PRO A 307 -35.61 12.64 -17.44
C PRO A 307 -34.34 11.87 -17.83
N PRO A 308 -33.15 12.50 -17.73
CA PRO A 308 -31.91 11.88 -18.20
C PRO A 308 -31.65 10.59 -17.42
N PRO A 309 -31.33 9.47 -18.10
CA PRO A 309 -30.70 8.35 -17.41
C PRO A 309 -29.39 8.83 -16.77
N PRO A 310 -28.94 8.22 -15.67
CA PRO A 310 -27.64 8.52 -15.10
C PRO A 310 -26.57 8.45 -16.20
N PRO A 311 -25.55 9.32 -16.17
CA PRO A 311 -24.51 9.30 -17.19
C PRO A 311 -23.96 7.88 -17.35
N PRO A 312 -23.71 7.40 -18.58
CA PRO A 312 -22.98 6.16 -18.75
C PRO A 312 -21.68 6.25 -17.94
N ALA A 313 -21.31 5.14 -17.30
CA ALA A 313 -20.02 5.06 -16.61
C ALA A 313 -18.94 5.57 -17.57
N PRO A 314 -17.97 6.38 -17.10
CA PRO A 314 -16.89 6.85 -17.96
C PRO A 314 -16.28 5.66 -18.69
N ASP A 315 -16.00 5.81 -19.99
CA ASP A 315 -15.34 4.76 -20.77
C ASP A 315 -14.13 4.24 -19.99
N PRO A 316 -13.93 2.91 -19.89
CA PRO A 316 -12.79 2.36 -19.18
C PRO A 316 -11.53 2.98 -19.78
N THR A 317 -10.75 3.61 -18.93
CA THR A 317 -9.51 4.25 -19.38
C THR A 317 -8.62 3.17 -20.00
N PRO A 318 -7.88 3.47 -21.08
CA PRO A 318 -6.97 2.49 -21.64
C PRO A 318 -5.88 2.11 -20.64
N ALA A 319 -5.60 0.82 -20.51
CA ALA A 319 -4.43 0.33 -19.78
C ALA A 319 -3.14 0.96 -20.33
N LEU A 320 -2.12 1.07 -19.48
CA LEU A 320 -0.78 1.48 -19.92
C LEU A 320 -0.30 0.54 -21.01
N ARG A 321 0.32 1.07 -22.06
CA ARG A 321 0.79 0.33 -23.24
C ARG A 321 2.05 -0.47 -22.93
N PRO A 322 2.37 -1.52 -23.71
CA PRO A 322 3.67 -2.19 -23.60
C PRO A 322 4.82 -1.19 -23.73
N GLY A 323 5.75 -1.23 -22.78
CA GLY A 323 6.91 -0.34 -22.73
C GLY A 323 6.63 1.05 -22.15
N GLU A 324 5.39 1.36 -21.79
CA GLU A 324 5.01 2.65 -21.21
C GLU A 324 5.48 2.77 -19.76
N SER A 325 5.79 4.00 -19.36
CA SER A 325 6.12 4.34 -17.98
C SER A 325 5.36 5.56 -17.49
N VAL A 326 5.06 5.58 -16.20
CA VAL A 326 4.39 6.67 -15.49
C VAL A 326 5.27 7.09 -14.31
N THR A 327 5.50 8.40 -14.18
CA THR A 327 6.10 8.98 -12.97
C THR A 327 5.01 9.23 -11.94
N VAL A 328 5.27 8.84 -10.69
CA VAL A 328 4.38 9.05 -9.54
C VAL A 328 5.13 9.87 -8.52
N ALA A 329 4.63 11.08 -8.25
CA ALA A 329 5.10 11.92 -7.16
C ALA A 329 4.63 11.34 -5.83
N LEU A 330 5.56 11.20 -4.87
CA LEU A 330 5.29 10.57 -3.59
C LEU A 330 5.66 11.47 -2.42
N ALA A 331 6.82 12.11 -2.45
CA ALA A 331 7.15 13.14 -1.47
C ALA A 331 6.09 14.26 -1.47
N GLY A 332 5.69 14.72 -0.28
CA GLY A 332 4.63 15.69 -0.10
C GLY A 332 3.21 15.13 -0.29
N ALA A 333 3.06 13.84 -0.59
CA ALA A 333 1.76 13.20 -0.83
C ALA A 333 1.52 12.02 0.13
N ALA A 334 0.25 11.74 0.46
CA ALA A 334 -0.15 10.54 1.19
C ALA A 334 0.62 10.29 2.51
N GLY A 335 1.01 11.36 3.22
CA GLY A 335 1.76 11.29 4.48
C GLY A 335 3.26 10.98 4.33
N VAL A 336 3.81 11.04 3.12
CA VAL A 336 5.25 10.90 2.86
C VAL A 336 5.90 12.29 2.85
N PRO A 337 6.84 12.59 3.76
CA PRO A 337 7.53 13.88 3.78
C PRO A 337 8.62 13.95 2.70
N TRP A 338 9.09 15.17 2.41
CA TRP A 338 10.18 15.41 1.45
C TRP A 338 11.52 14.81 1.86
N ASN A 339 11.73 14.61 3.15
CA ASN A 339 12.93 13.97 3.71
C ASN A 339 12.79 12.44 3.85
N ALA A 340 11.89 11.81 3.09
CA ALA A 340 11.82 10.37 2.98
C ALA A 340 12.95 9.83 2.07
N SER A 341 13.73 8.87 2.56
CA SER A 341 14.78 8.20 1.76
C SER A 341 14.23 7.09 0.87
N ALA A 342 13.13 6.45 1.28
CA ALA A 342 12.45 5.38 0.55
C ALA A 342 10.98 5.28 0.96
N VAL A 343 10.20 4.58 0.13
CA VAL A 343 8.76 4.37 0.31
C VAL A 343 8.41 2.90 0.20
N ALA A 344 7.44 2.46 1.00
CA ALA A 344 6.82 1.15 0.93
C ALA A 344 5.45 1.27 0.27
N LEU A 345 5.27 0.59 -0.86
CA LEU A 345 4.11 0.69 -1.74
C LEU A 345 3.45 -0.67 -1.90
N SER A 346 2.12 -0.71 -1.88
CA SER A 346 1.35 -1.81 -2.47
C SER A 346 1.14 -1.50 -3.95
N VAL A 347 1.76 -2.29 -4.82
CA VAL A 347 1.63 -2.11 -6.27
C VAL A 347 0.80 -3.25 -6.84
N THR A 348 -0.40 -2.92 -7.33
CA THR A 348 -1.31 -3.88 -7.95
C THR A 348 -1.33 -3.68 -9.46
N ALA A 349 -0.95 -4.69 -10.21
CA ALA A 349 -1.17 -4.75 -11.65
C ALA A 349 -2.48 -5.50 -11.91
N THR A 350 -3.40 -4.90 -12.66
CA THR A 350 -4.73 -5.48 -12.94
C THR A 350 -5.08 -5.38 -14.41
N GLU A 351 -6.00 -6.24 -14.85
CA GLU A 351 -6.53 -6.23 -16.21
C GLU A 351 -5.42 -6.30 -17.27
N SER A 352 -4.41 -7.14 -16.99
CA SER A 352 -3.26 -7.32 -17.88
C SER A 352 -3.68 -7.68 -19.29
N LEU A 353 -3.03 -7.10 -20.30
CA LEU A 353 -3.31 -7.39 -21.70
C LEU A 353 -2.61 -8.68 -22.16
N ALA A 354 -1.46 -9.01 -21.57
CA ALA A 354 -0.65 -10.18 -21.88
C ALA A 354 0.27 -10.55 -20.70
N PRO A 355 0.93 -11.72 -20.70
CA PRO A 355 1.98 -12.03 -19.74
C PRO A 355 3.09 -10.96 -19.76
N GLY A 356 3.56 -10.51 -18.60
CA GLY A 356 4.48 -9.39 -18.49
C GLY A 356 4.86 -9.10 -17.05
N PHE A 357 5.38 -7.90 -16.81
CA PHE A 357 5.68 -7.46 -15.46
C PHE A 357 5.55 -5.93 -15.31
N VAL A 358 5.36 -5.50 -14.08
CA VAL A 358 5.53 -4.10 -13.65
C VAL A 358 6.85 -3.98 -12.92
N GLN A 359 7.59 -2.92 -13.22
CA GLN A 359 8.81 -2.51 -12.55
C GLN A 359 8.61 -1.15 -11.90
N VAL A 360 9.17 -0.96 -10.71
CA VAL A 360 9.22 0.32 -10.00
C VAL A 360 10.68 0.66 -9.69
N VAL A 361 11.10 1.86 -10.06
CA VAL A 361 12.46 2.37 -9.85
C VAL A 361 12.41 3.82 -9.35
N PRO A 362 13.45 4.32 -8.66
CA PRO A 362 13.56 5.76 -8.40
C PRO A 362 13.52 6.55 -9.72
N ASP A 363 12.74 7.64 -9.78
CA ASP A 363 12.77 8.51 -10.95
C ASP A 363 14.15 9.20 -11.07
N GLY A 364 14.60 9.44 -12.31
CA GLY A 364 15.95 9.93 -12.59
C GLY A 364 17.12 9.01 -12.16
N GLY A 365 16.84 7.85 -11.55
CA GLY A 365 17.85 6.96 -11.00
C GLY A 365 18.63 6.12 -12.04
N PRO A 366 19.68 5.40 -11.60
CA PRO A 366 20.58 4.67 -12.50
C PRO A 366 20.02 3.33 -13.03
N THR A 367 18.90 2.85 -12.50
CA THR A 367 18.32 1.56 -12.87
C THR A 367 17.55 1.66 -14.19
N ALA A 368 18.04 0.96 -15.22
CA ALA A 368 17.38 0.93 -16.52
C ALA A 368 16.00 0.25 -16.46
N LEU A 369 15.05 0.78 -17.23
CA LEU A 369 13.72 0.20 -17.36
C LEU A 369 13.76 -1.16 -18.08
N GLY A 370 12.85 -2.06 -17.69
CA GLY A 370 12.74 -3.42 -18.19
C GLY A 370 13.79 -4.41 -17.66
N THR A 371 14.63 -4.02 -16.69
CA THR A 371 15.73 -4.87 -16.21
C THR A 371 15.41 -5.67 -14.95
N THR A 372 14.49 -5.18 -14.11
CA THR A 372 13.97 -5.85 -12.90
C THR A 372 12.45 -5.98 -12.98
N SER A 373 11.83 -6.82 -12.14
CA SER A 373 10.39 -7.04 -12.15
C SER A 373 9.84 -7.13 -10.73
N ASN A 374 8.93 -6.25 -10.34
CA ASN A 374 8.29 -6.25 -9.02
C ASN A 374 7.01 -7.07 -9.01
N VAL A 375 6.16 -6.93 -10.04
CA VAL A 375 4.89 -7.67 -10.15
C VAL A 375 4.92 -8.49 -11.43
N ASN A 376 4.70 -9.80 -11.37
CA ASN A 376 4.67 -10.67 -12.56
C ASN A 376 3.26 -11.13 -12.92
N LEU A 377 2.91 -10.97 -14.19
CA LEU A 377 1.65 -11.36 -14.79
C LEU A 377 1.91 -12.54 -15.75
N THR A 378 1.15 -13.62 -15.60
CA THR A 378 1.33 -14.87 -16.38
C THR A 378 0.22 -15.12 -17.41
N GLY A 379 -0.72 -14.19 -17.55
CA GLY A 379 -1.84 -14.27 -18.48
C GLY A 379 -2.57 -12.94 -18.59
N ALA A 380 -3.47 -12.84 -19.57
CA ALA A 380 -4.36 -11.70 -19.71
C ALA A 380 -5.48 -11.71 -18.66
N GLY A 381 -5.97 -10.53 -18.28
CA GLY A 381 -7.03 -10.34 -17.28
C GLY A 381 -6.61 -10.68 -15.85
N GLN A 382 -5.29 -10.77 -15.56
CA GLN A 382 -4.81 -11.09 -14.22
C GLN A 382 -4.74 -9.84 -13.35
N THR A 383 -5.00 -10.04 -12.05
CA THR A 383 -4.76 -9.08 -10.98
C THR A 383 -3.75 -9.67 -10.01
N VAL A 384 -2.63 -8.98 -9.80
CA VAL A 384 -1.55 -9.38 -8.90
C VAL A 384 -1.03 -8.15 -8.18
N ALA A 385 -0.91 -8.24 -6.85
CA ALA A 385 -0.25 -7.24 -6.03
C ALA A 385 1.07 -7.76 -5.47
N ASN A 386 2.01 -6.85 -5.25
CA ASN A 386 3.23 -7.10 -4.51
C ASN A 386 3.60 -5.86 -3.67
N LEU A 387 4.26 -6.07 -2.53
CA LEU A 387 4.93 -5.00 -1.80
C LEU A 387 6.19 -4.56 -2.54
N VAL A 388 6.40 -3.26 -2.63
CA VAL A 388 7.59 -2.65 -3.23
C VAL A 388 8.18 -1.68 -2.23
N VAL A 389 9.45 -1.89 -1.86
CA VAL A 389 10.24 -0.87 -1.17
C VAL A 389 11.26 -0.33 -2.16
N VAL A 390 11.25 0.99 -2.37
CA VAL A 390 12.05 1.65 -3.40
C VAL A 390 12.55 3.00 -2.88
N PRO A 391 13.83 3.38 -3.13
CA PRO A 391 14.29 4.74 -2.86
C PRO A 391 13.50 5.77 -3.68
N LEU A 392 13.36 6.98 -3.16
CA LEU A 392 12.82 8.09 -3.93
C LEU A 392 13.88 8.67 -4.88
N GLY A 393 13.44 9.18 -6.03
CA GLY A 393 14.26 10.04 -6.88
C GLY A 393 14.60 11.36 -6.18
N ALA A 394 15.53 12.12 -6.74
CA ALA A 394 15.90 13.43 -6.18
C ALA A 394 14.75 14.44 -6.17
N ASP A 395 13.72 14.20 -6.98
CA ASP A 395 12.46 14.94 -7.07
C ASP A 395 11.34 14.34 -6.20
N GLY A 396 11.66 13.38 -5.32
CA GLY A 396 10.69 12.72 -4.45
C GLY A 396 9.75 11.75 -5.18
N SER A 397 10.07 11.37 -6.42
CA SER A 397 9.20 10.56 -7.28
C SER A 397 9.76 9.17 -7.58
N VAL A 398 8.87 8.28 -8.04
CA VAL A 398 9.23 6.96 -8.60
C VAL A 398 8.69 6.82 -10.02
N ARG A 399 9.32 5.94 -10.81
CA ARG A 399 8.87 5.59 -12.15
C ARG A 399 8.37 4.16 -12.19
N LEU A 400 7.13 3.98 -12.64
CA LEU A 400 6.54 2.67 -12.92
C LEU A 400 6.64 2.38 -14.40
N TYR A 401 7.06 1.16 -14.75
CA TYR A 401 7.16 0.68 -16.12
C TYR A 401 6.35 -0.60 -16.29
N THR A 402 5.64 -0.74 -17.41
CA THR A 402 4.94 -1.98 -17.78
C THR A 402 5.57 -2.65 -19.00
N ALA A 403 5.94 -3.92 -18.87
CA ALA A 403 6.55 -4.67 -19.96
C ALA A 403 5.53 -5.06 -21.05
N ASN A 404 4.32 -5.45 -20.64
CA ASN A 404 3.21 -5.78 -21.51
C ASN A 404 1.94 -5.24 -20.86
N GLY A 405 1.24 -4.36 -21.56
CA GLY A 405 0.31 -3.39 -20.99
C GLY A 405 -0.65 -3.91 -19.92
N THR A 406 -0.93 -3.07 -18.91
CA THR A 406 -1.75 -3.41 -17.74
C THR A 406 -2.21 -2.13 -17.06
N HIS A 407 -3.31 -2.18 -16.33
CA HIS A 407 -3.60 -1.16 -15.32
C HIS A 407 -2.70 -1.36 -14.10
N VAL A 408 -2.29 -0.25 -13.49
CA VAL A 408 -1.56 -0.18 -12.23
C VAL A 408 -2.34 0.63 -11.20
N ILE A 409 -2.29 0.16 -9.95
CA ILE A 409 -2.82 0.82 -8.76
C ILE A 409 -1.68 0.87 -7.75
N VAL A 410 -1.45 2.02 -7.14
CA VAL A 410 -0.39 2.23 -6.15
C VAL A 410 -1.01 2.83 -4.89
N ASP A 411 -0.84 2.13 -3.78
CA ASP A 411 -1.18 2.63 -2.45
C ASP A 411 0.11 2.77 -1.61
N VAL A 412 0.28 3.90 -0.94
CA VAL A 412 1.40 4.13 0.00
C VAL A 412 1.06 3.47 1.33
N LEU A 413 2.00 2.67 1.85
CA LEU A 413 1.89 1.96 3.13
C LEU A 413 2.78 2.55 4.23
N GLY A 414 3.81 3.29 3.84
CA GLY A 414 4.75 3.93 4.75
C GLY A 414 6.01 4.40 4.03
N TRP A 415 6.92 4.99 4.79
CA TRP A 415 8.15 5.57 4.29
C TRP A 415 9.31 5.36 5.27
N TYR A 416 10.54 5.59 4.81
CA TYR A 416 11.76 5.51 5.61
C TYR A 416 12.39 6.89 5.72
N THR A 417 12.81 7.27 6.92
CA THR A 417 13.49 8.56 7.16
C THR A 417 14.82 8.66 6.43
N ASP A 418 15.24 9.88 6.12
CA ASP A 418 16.61 10.21 5.77
C ASP A 418 17.41 10.72 6.99
N GLU A 419 18.63 11.21 6.73
CA GLU A 419 19.56 11.69 7.73
C GLU A 419 19.19 13.03 8.39
N THR A 420 18.19 13.74 7.87
CA THR A 420 17.69 15.01 8.43
C THR A 420 16.69 14.81 9.56
N ALA A 421 16.10 13.62 9.68
CA ALA A 421 15.14 13.32 10.73
C ALA A 421 15.78 13.33 12.13
N ALA A 422 14.97 13.53 13.18
CA ALA A 422 15.44 13.39 14.56
C ALA A 422 15.93 11.95 14.83
N VAL A 423 17.01 11.84 15.62
CA VAL A 423 17.54 10.55 16.06
C VAL A 423 16.57 9.90 17.05
N SER A 424 16.14 8.67 16.78
CA SER A 424 15.26 7.90 17.67
C SER A 424 15.49 6.39 17.52
N THR A 425 14.92 5.64 18.45
CA THR A 425 14.86 4.18 18.44
C THR A 425 13.61 3.65 17.77
N GLU A 426 12.60 4.49 17.52
CA GLU A 426 11.31 4.12 16.93
C GLU A 426 11.42 3.88 15.42
N GLY A 427 10.71 2.88 14.90
CA GLY A 427 10.72 2.51 13.49
C GLY A 427 11.96 1.73 13.06
N LEU A 428 12.86 1.37 13.99
CA LEU A 428 14.01 0.50 13.71
C LEU A 428 13.54 -0.95 13.57
N PHE A 429 14.18 -1.68 12.67
CA PHE A 429 13.88 -3.08 12.43
C PHE A 429 14.71 -3.99 13.33
N VAL A 430 14.07 -5.02 13.87
CA VAL A 430 14.72 -6.12 14.59
C VAL A 430 14.42 -7.44 13.87
N PRO A 431 15.44 -8.09 13.28
CA PRO A 431 15.24 -9.38 12.63
C PRO A 431 14.96 -10.49 13.64
N VAL A 432 14.04 -11.39 13.29
CA VAL A 432 13.78 -12.63 14.03
C VAL A 432 13.97 -13.82 13.11
N THR A 433 14.24 -15.00 13.69
CA THR A 433 14.21 -16.24 12.89
C THR A 433 12.81 -16.39 12.26
N PRO A 434 12.70 -16.58 10.93
CA PRO A 434 11.40 -16.69 10.29
C PRO A 434 10.51 -17.76 10.93
N ALA A 435 9.29 -17.40 11.31
CA ALA A 435 8.38 -18.27 12.06
C ALA A 435 6.91 -18.00 11.72
N ARG A 436 6.05 -18.99 11.95
CA ARG A 436 4.61 -18.85 11.74
C ARG A 436 3.93 -18.24 12.97
N LEU A 437 3.25 -17.10 12.77
CA LEU A 437 2.37 -16.50 13.76
C LEU A 437 0.98 -17.12 13.72
N THR A 438 0.41 -17.33 12.53
CA THR A 438 -0.97 -17.81 12.39
C THR A 438 -1.09 -18.81 11.26
N ASP A 439 -1.91 -19.85 11.46
CA ASP A 439 -2.30 -20.85 10.45
C ASP A 439 -3.77 -21.23 10.66
N THR A 440 -4.66 -20.87 9.75
CA THR A 440 -6.09 -21.18 9.92
C THR A 440 -6.50 -22.55 9.39
N ARG A 441 -5.63 -23.21 8.60
CA ARG A 441 -5.92 -24.47 7.92
C ARG A 441 -6.39 -25.61 8.85
N PRO A 442 -5.94 -25.72 10.12
CA PRO A 442 -6.40 -26.78 11.02
C PRO A 442 -7.88 -26.74 11.40
N GLY A 443 -8.68 -25.79 10.89
CA GLY A 443 -10.14 -25.81 11.03
C GLY A 443 -10.80 -24.45 11.26
N SER A 444 -10.07 -23.34 11.13
CA SER A 444 -10.57 -21.99 11.39
C SER A 444 -10.46 -21.03 10.20
N PRO A 445 -10.85 -21.45 8.97
CA PRO A 445 -10.79 -20.60 7.78
C PRO A 445 -11.63 -19.34 7.99
N LEU A 446 -11.18 -18.21 7.46
CA LEU A 446 -11.98 -17.00 7.48
C LEU A 446 -13.20 -17.21 6.57
N ALA A 447 -14.38 -16.84 7.07
CA ALA A 447 -15.61 -16.83 6.27
C ALA A 447 -15.58 -15.71 5.23
N SER A 448 -16.55 -15.70 4.31
CA SER A 448 -16.76 -14.57 3.39
C SER A 448 -17.05 -13.30 4.18
N GLY A 449 -16.33 -12.21 3.90
CA GLY A 449 -16.40 -10.97 4.67
C GLY A 449 -15.79 -11.08 6.08
N GLY A 450 -15.09 -12.17 6.38
CA GLY A 450 -14.49 -12.44 7.68
C GLY A 450 -13.24 -11.61 7.93
N GLN A 451 -12.97 -11.38 9.21
CA GLN A 451 -11.76 -10.73 9.71
C GLN A 451 -11.05 -11.64 10.71
N LEU A 452 -9.72 -11.57 10.72
CA LEU A 452 -8.84 -12.25 11.67
C LEU A 452 -7.93 -11.21 12.31
N GLU A 453 -8.12 -10.96 13.61
CA GLU A 453 -7.17 -10.19 14.39
C GLU A 453 -5.97 -11.05 14.76
N VAL A 454 -4.77 -10.56 14.47
CA VAL A 454 -3.51 -11.22 14.79
C VAL A 454 -2.83 -10.44 15.91
N ALA A 455 -2.70 -11.10 17.07
CA ALA A 455 -1.96 -10.58 18.21
C ALA A 455 -0.52 -11.14 18.21
N PRO A 456 0.51 -10.30 17.97
CA PRO A 456 1.90 -10.74 17.87
C PRO A 456 2.67 -10.73 19.20
N ALA A 457 2.26 -9.89 20.15
CA ALA A 457 3.00 -9.64 21.38
C ALA A 457 3.35 -10.94 22.13
N GLY A 458 4.62 -11.08 22.51
CA GLY A 458 5.13 -12.23 23.28
C GLY A 458 5.19 -13.57 22.53
N ARG A 459 4.98 -13.60 21.21
CA ARG A 459 4.95 -14.83 20.40
C ARG A 459 6.14 -14.90 19.45
N GLN A 460 6.68 -16.09 19.21
CA GLN A 460 7.73 -16.34 18.21
C GLN A 460 8.95 -15.39 18.31
N GLY A 461 9.36 -15.05 19.54
CA GLY A 461 10.52 -14.17 19.79
C GLY A 461 10.23 -12.68 19.70
N LEU A 462 8.96 -12.30 19.52
CA LEU A 462 8.52 -10.91 19.55
C LEU A 462 8.37 -10.43 21.01
N PRO A 463 8.75 -9.17 21.32
CA PRO A 463 8.54 -8.59 22.64
C PRO A 463 7.05 -8.49 22.98
N SER A 464 6.74 -8.38 24.27
CA SER A 464 5.37 -8.18 24.75
C SER A 464 4.85 -6.75 24.55
N GLU A 465 5.75 -5.79 24.35
CA GLU A 465 5.48 -4.36 24.23
C GLU A 465 6.48 -3.71 23.26
N GLY A 466 6.29 -2.43 22.91
CA GLY A 466 7.23 -1.68 22.08
C GLY A 466 7.26 -2.13 20.61
N LEU A 467 6.13 -2.61 20.09
CA LEU A 467 5.95 -3.00 18.69
C LEU A 467 5.16 -1.90 17.95
N ALA A 468 5.73 -1.32 16.89
CA ALA A 468 4.99 -0.45 15.97
C ALA A 468 4.43 -1.24 14.76
N GLY A 469 5.11 -2.31 14.37
CA GLY A 469 4.76 -3.06 13.17
C GLY A 469 5.52 -4.37 13.04
N LEU A 470 5.11 -5.18 12.07
CA LEU A 470 5.75 -6.45 11.74
C LEU A 470 6.11 -6.51 10.27
N VAL A 471 7.27 -7.08 9.98
CA VAL A 471 7.63 -7.49 8.62
C VAL A 471 7.19 -8.94 8.45
N THR A 472 6.16 -9.16 7.65
CA THR A 472 5.47 -10.44 7.51
C THR A 472 5.41 -10.91 6.07
N ASN A 473 5.09 -12.18 5.88
CA ASN A 473 4.56 -12.70 4.64
C ASN A 473 3.16 -13.25 4.91
N VAL A 474 2.17 -12.74 4.19
CA VAL A 474 0.77 -13.12 4.35
C VAL A 474 0.35 -13.96 3.16
N THR A 475 -0.19 -15.15 3.45
CA THR A 475 -0.54 -16.14 2.43
C THR A 475 -2.03 -16.44 2.48
N ALA A 476 -2.70 -16.27 1.34
CA ALA A 476 -4.02 -16.85 1.09
C ALA A 476 -3.84 -18.29 0.61
N THR A 477 -4.60 -19.24 1.16
CA THR A 477 -4.60 -20.64 0.74
C THR A 477 -6.00 -21.24 0.84
N GLU A 478 -6.24 -22.38 0.18
CA GLU A 478 -7.55 -23.07 0.20
C GLU A 478 -8.73 -22.13 -0.14
N THR A 479 -8.48 -21.17 -1.03
CA THR A 479 -9.42 -20.10 -1.41
C THR A 479 -10.71 -20.69 -1.98
N ALA A 480 -11.87 -20.15 -1.61
CA ALA A 480 -13.17 -20.63 -2.10
C ALA A 480 -13.56 -20.06 -3.49
N GLY A 481 -12.78 -19.14 -4.04
CA GLY A 481 -13.02 -18.47 -5.32
C GLY A 481 -12.13 -17.25 -5.49
N THR A 482 -12.49 -16.35 -6.39
CA THR A 482 -11.83 -15.04 -6.56
C THR A 482 -11.98 -14.17 -5.31
N GLY A 483 -10.96 -13.41 -4.96
CA GLY A 483 -10.96 -12.50 -3.83
C GLY A 483 -9.58 -11.90 -3.58
N TYR A 484 -9.41 -11.33 -2.40
CA TYR A 484 -8.14 -10.78 -1.95
C TYR A 484 -7.99 -10.89 -0.43
N LEU A 485 -6.78 -10.66 0.08
CA LEU A 485 -6.55 -10.34 1.49
C LEU A 485 -6.18 -8.87 1.63
N GLN A 486 -6.68 -8.25 2.71
CA GLN A 486 -6.27 -6.92 3.15
C GLN A 486 -5.71 -7.03 4.56
N VAL A 487 -4.64 -6.31 4.82
CA VAL A 487 -3.94 -6.26 6.09
C VAL A 487 -3.90 -4.81 6.53
N PHE A 488 -4.43 -4.52 7.71
CA PHE A 488 -4.54 -3.15 8.23
C PHE A 488 -4.50 -3.15 9.77
N PRO A 489 -4.15 -2.01 10.42
CA PRO A 489 -4.20 -1.90 11.88
C PRO A 489 -5.58 -2.22 12.44
N THR A 490 -5.65 -2.99 13.53
CA THR A 490 -6.93 -3.26 14.21
C THR A 490 -7.51 -1.95 14.76
N GLY A 491 -8.84 -1.79 14.71
CA GLY A 491 -9.53 -0.57 15.17
C GLY A 491 -9.97 0.40 14.06
N GLN A 492 -9.42 0.27 12.85
CA GLN A 492 -9.66 1.20 11.72
C GLN A 492 -11.06 1.14 11.06
N GLY A 493 -12.07 0.48 11.64
CA GLY A 493 -13.50 0.54 11.25
C GLY A 493 -13.89 -0.10 9.89
N SER A 494 -13.03 -0.04 8.87
CA SER A 494 -13.22 -0.69 7.56
C SER A 494 -11.86 -1.07 6.94
N PRO A 495 -11.78 -2.17 6.19
CA PRO A 495 -10.65 -2.40 5.30
C PRO A 495 -10.56 -1.23 4.30
N GLY A 496 -9.40 -0.56 4.24
CA GLY A 496 -9.14 0.57 3.34
C GLY A 496 -9.10 0.18 1.85
N ALA A 497 -8.51 1.03 1.01
CA ALA A 497 -8.51 0.86 -0.44
C ALA A 497 -7.54 -0.24 -0.97
N SER A 498 -6.57 -0.68 -0.16
CA SER A 498 -5.48 -1.56 -0.59
C SER A 498 -5.87 -3.04 -0.63
N SER A 499 -5.40 -3.80 -1.63
CA SER A 499 -5.45 -5.27 -1.63
C SER A 499 -4.04 -5.86 -1.64
N ASN A 500 -3.60 -6.50 -0.55
CA ASN A 500 -2.23 -6.98 -0.44
C ASN A 500 -2.01 -8.28 -1.24
N VAL A 501 -2.93 -9.24 -1.14
CA VAL A 501 -2.84 -10.54 -1.82
C VAL A 501 -4.05 -10.73 -2.71
N ASN A 502 -3.87 -10.92 -4.03
CA ASN A 502 -4.98 -11.20 -4.95
C ASN A 502 -4.97 -12.67 -5.39
N TYR A 503 -6.16 -13.27 -5.46
CA TYR A 503 -6.35 -14.64 -5.93
C TYR A 503 -7.64 -14.74 -6.76
N VAL A 504 -7.61 -15.57 -7.80
CA VAL A 504 -8.62 -15.59 -8.89
C VAL A 504 -9.31 -16.95 -9.04
N GLY A 505 -8.97 -17.93 -8.20
CA GLY A 505 -9.44 -19.29 -8.36
C GLY A 505 -9.61 -20.03 -7.05
N ARG A 506 -10.30 -21.17 -7.12
CA ARG A 506 -10.47 -22.09 -5.98
C ARG A 506 -9.17 -22.84 -5.68
N GLY A 507 -8.87 -23.03 -4.40
CA GLY A 507 -7.71 -23.80 -3.93
C GLY A 507 -6.36 -23.17 -4.29
N GLN A 508 -6.32 -21.86 -4.56
CA GLN A 508 -5.07 -21.16 -4.85
C GLN A 508 -4.30 -20.89 -3.56
N THR A 509 -2.97 -20.98 -3.65
CA THR A 509 -2.04 -20.53 -2.60
C THR A 509 -1.21 -19.38 -3.17
N VAL A 510 -1.37 -18.18 -2.64
CA VAL A 510 -0.69 -16.95 -3.09
C VAL A 510 -0.22 -16.19 -1.86
N ALA A 511 1.01 -15.67 -1.89
CA ALA A 511 1.58 -14.94 -0.79
C ALA A 511 2.24 -13.63 -1.24
N THR A 512 2.27 -12.66 -0.32
CA THR A 512 2.92 -11.36 -0.52
C THR A 512 3.60 -10.94 0.79
N ALA A 513 4.71 -10.21 0.70
CA ALA A 513 5.25 -9.55 1.87
C ALA A 513 4.36 -8.37 2.29
N VAL A 514 4.22 -8.16 3.59
CA VAL A 514 3.44 -7.06 4.16
C VAL A 514 4.20 -6.48 5.35
N ILE A 515 4.40 -5.17 5.36
CA ILE A 515 4.77 -4.42 6.57
C ILE A 515 3.45 -4.07 7.26
N ALA A 516 3.08 -4.85 8.27
CA ALA A 516 1.81 -4.73 8.97
C ALA A 516 1.98 -3.78 10.16
N ALA A 517 1.40 -2.57 10.06
CA ALA A 517 1.28 -1.66 11.19
C ALA A 517 0.28 -2.23 12.23
N LEU A 518 0.55 -1.97 13.51
CA LEU A 518 -0.29 -2.42 14.61
C LEU A 518 -1.22 -1.28 15.06
N GLY A 519 -2.47 -1.61 15.33
CA GLY A 519 -3.46 -0.71 15.92
C GLY A 519 -3.88 -1.21 17.30
N ASP A 520 -5.17 -1.12 17.62
CA ASP A 520 -5.74 -1.35 18.96
C ASP A 520 -5.17 -2.60 19.66
N GLY A 521 -4.56 -2.37 20.82
CA GLY A 521 -3.94 -3.40 21.65
C GLY A 521 -2.81 -4.17 20.95
N GLY A 522 -2.07 -3.51 20.06
CA GLY A 522 -0.90 -4.03 19.38
C GLY A 522 -1.22 -5.09 18.34
N ARG A 523 -2.37 -5.00 17.67
CA ARG A 523 -2.87 -6.01 16.72
C ARG A 523 -3.02 -5.47 15.30
N PHE A 524 -2.97 -6.37 14.33
CA PHE A 524 -3.40 -6.06 12.97
C PHE A 524 -4.50 -7.03 12.54
N THR A 525 -5.33 -6.60 11.60
CA THR A 525 -6.46 -7.35 11.10
C THR A 525 -6.20 -7.81 9.67
N VAL A 526 -6.50 -9.08 9.39
CA VAL A 526 -6.58 -9.64 8.03
C VAL A 526 -8.04 -9.80 7.64
N TYR A 527 -8.46 -9.14 6.55
CA TYR A 527 -9.79 -9.27 5.98
C TYR A 527 -9.79 -10.09 4.70
N THR A 528 -10.88 -10.81 4.45
CA THR A 528 -11.14 -11.45 3.16
C THR A 528 -12.61 -11.36 2.75
N PRO A 529 -12.94 -10.98 1.49
CA PRO A 529 -14.32 -10.98 1.01
C PRO A 529 -14.81 -12.39 0.68
N THR A 530 -13.90 -13.33 0.46
CA THR A 530 -14.17 -14.72 0.06
C THR A 530 -13.64 -15.67 1.13
N ARG A 531 -14.33 -16.79 1.38
CA ARG A 531 -13.84 -17.78 2.35
C ARG A 531 -12.43 -18.26 1.97
N THR A 532 -11.47 -18.08 2.88
CA THR A 532 -10.04 -18.29 2.59
C THR A 532 -9.31 -18.70 3.87
N ASP A 533 -8.36 -19.62 3.75
CA ASP A 533 -7.40 -19.88 4.82
C ASP A 533 -6.24 -18.88 4.74
N VAL A 534 -5.80 -18.39 5.90
CA VAL A 534 -4.74 -17.39 6.03
C VAL A 534 -3.58 -17.98 6.82
N ILE A 535 -2.38 -17.78 6.30
CA ILE A 535 -1.13 -18.02 7.02
C ILE A 535 -0.39 -16.69 7.14
N VAL A 536 0.14 -16.42 8.33
CA VAL A 536 1.01 -15.27 8.59
C VAL A 536 2.35 -15.78 9.10
N ASP A 537 3.40 -15.55 8.34
CA ASP A 537 4.78 -15.79 8.75
C ASP A 537 5.46 -14.44 9.07
N VAL A 538 6.30 -14.38 10.11
CA VAL A 538 7.02 -13.17 10.56
C VAL A 538 8.53 -13.32 10.32
N PHE A 539 9.18 -12.23 9.91
CA PHE A 539 10.61 -12.15 9.60
C PHE A 539 11.36 -11.10 10.45
N GLY A 540 10.60 -10.22 11.11
CA GLY A 540 11.10 -9.28 12.09
C GLY A 540 10.00 -8.30 12.49
N TYR A 541 10.34 -7.37 13.38
CA TYR A 541 9.43 -6.34 13.86
C TYR A 541 10.05 -4.96 13.77
N LEU A 542 9.20 -3.95 13.83
CA LEU A 542 9.55 -2.55 13.91
C LEU A 542 9.33 -2.08 15.35
N THR A 543 10.34 -1.44 15.92
CA THR A 543 10.26 -0.88 17.27
C THR A 543 9.25 0.24 17.30
N GLY A 544 8.35 0.20 18.28
CA GLY A 544 7.52 1.34 18.65
C GLY A 544 8.25 2.23 19.65
N PRO A 545 7.58 3.30 20.13
CA PRO A 545 8.06 3.98 21.32
C PRO A 545 8.32 2.94 22.43
N PRO A 546 9.37 3.10 23.24
CA PRO A 546 9.55 2.28 24.45
C PRO A 546 8.24 2.34 25.25
N SER A 547 7.92 1.30 26.04
CA SER A 547 6.67 1.28 26.81
C SER A 547 6.58 2.42 27.83
N GLY A 548 6.17 3.57 27.32
CA GLY A 548 5.58 4.71 27.97
C GLY A 548 4.09 4.71 27.65
N PRO A 549 3.37 5.72 28.13
CA PRO A 549 1.95 5.81 27.85
C PRO A 549 1.72 6.05 26.34
N ALA A 550 0.48 5.88 25.87
CA ALA A 550 0.12 5.90 24.44
C ALA A 550 0.75 7.11 23.70
N PRO A 551 1.05 7.03 22.39
CA PRO A 551 1.59 8.16 21.65
C PRO A 551 0.81 9.46 21.94
N GLY A 552 1.52 10.52 22.33
CA GLY A 552 0.90 11.78 22.75
C GLY A 552 0.49 11.88 24.24
N SER A 553 0.70 10.85 25.06
CA SER A 553 0.43 10.92 26.50
C SER A 553 1.31 11.93 27.23
N ASP A 554 2.59 12.01 26.86
CA ASP A 554 3.53 12.96 27.45
C ASP A 554 3.12 14.40 27.09
N LEU A 555 2.57 14.59 25.89
CA LEU A 555 1.97 15.86 25.47
C LEU A 555 0.69 16.16 26.29
N LEU A 556 -0.21 15.19 26.44
CA LEU A 556 -1.44 15.35 27.25
C LEU A 556 -1.17 15.62 28.74
N ASP A 557 -0.06 15.12 29.26
CA ASP A 557 0.39 15.34 30.63
C ASP A 557 1.09 16.70 30.80
N ALA A 558 1.72 17.21 29.74
CA ALA A 558 2.31 18.55 29.73
C ALA A 558 1.26 19.68 29.59
N LEU A 559 0.07 19.38 29.08
CA LEU A 559 -1.00 20.36 28.91
C LEU A 559 -1.58 20.83 30.26
N VAL A 560 -1.63 22.16 30.44
CA VAL A 560 -2.26 22.77 31.61
C VAL A 560 -3.76 22.95 31.36
N VAL A 561 -4.60 22.32 32.17
CA VAL A 561 -6.07 22.40 32.04
C VAL A 561 -6.63 23.61 32.78
N ALA A 562 -7.31 24.51 32.05
CA ALA A 562 -8.03 25.64 32.63
C ALA A 562 -9.28 26.01 31.79
N PRO A 563 -10.29 26.68 32.38
CA PRO A 563 -11.42 27.19 31.60
C PRO A 563 -10.97 28.23 30.56
N ALA A 564 -11.49 28.13 29.34
CA ALA A 564 -11.32 29.17 28.32
C ALA A 564 -11.93 30.48 28.83
N SER A 565 -11.08 31.46 29.13
CA SER A 565 -11.51 32.73 29.72
C SER A 565 -10.47 33.82 29.49
N SER A 566 -10.96 35.03 29.23
CA SER A 566 -10.11 36.22 29.14
C SER A 566 -10.81 37.40 29.83
N PRO A 567 -10.09 38.21 30.62
CA PRO A 567 -10.62 39.43 31.21
C PRO A 567 -10.71 40.59 30.21
N VAL A 568 -10.13 40.44 29.01
CA VAL A 568 -10.13 41.45 27.95
C VAL A 568 -10.76 40.88 26.67
N PRO A 569 -11.59 41.66 25.94
CA PRO A 569 -12.12 41.23 24.66
C PRO A 569 -11.01 40.84 23.69
N TYR A 570 -11.28 39.89 22.81
CA TYR A 570 -10.38 39.57 21.71
C TYR A 570 -10.39 40.72 20.69
N ASP A 571 -9.21 41.21 20.35
CA ASP A 571 -8.97 42.14 19.26
C ASP A 571 -7.91 41.52 18.34
N ARG A 572 -8.29 41.27 17.08
CA ARG A 572 -7.42 40.62 16.09
C ARG A 572 -6.23 41.50 15.73
N ASP A 573 -6.38 42.83 15.80
CA ASP A 573 -5.33 43.78 15.39
C ASP A 573 -4.14 43.78 16.37
N GLU A 574 -4.31 43.26 17.59
CA GLU A 574 -3.22 43.05 18.56
C GLU A 574 -2.27 41.91 18.17
N TRP A 575 -2.70 41.03 17.27
CA TRP A 575 -1.96 39.85 16.81
C TRP A 575 -1.34 40.12 15.46
N ARG A 576 -0.42 41.09 15.38
CA ARG A 576 0.18 41.55 14.11
C ARG A 576 0.69 40.35 13.29
N HIS A 577 -0.03 40.01 12.22
CA HIS A 577 0.31 38.94 11.30
C HIS A 577 0.59 39.47 9.91
N TRP A 578 1.33 38.63 9.20
CA TRP A 578 1.97 38.80 7.89
C TRP A 578 3.11 39.80 7.98
N VAL A 579 4.14 39.40 8.71
CA VAL A 579 5.40 40.15 8.77
C VAL A 579 6.39 39.60 7.75
N ASP A 580 7.10 40.49 7.09
CA ASP A 580 8.33 40.18 6.35
C ASP A 580 9.48 40.20 7.37
N ALA A 581 9.90 39.01 7.83
CA ALA A 581 10.83 38.86 8.93
C ALA A 581 12.30 38.98 8.50
N ASP A 582 12.61 38.55 7.27
CA ASP A 582 13.97 38.50 6.74
C ASP A 582 14.29 39.65 5.75
N GLY A 583 13.28 40.43 5.39
CA GLY A 583 13.39 41.63 4.57
C GLY A 583 13.45 41.34 3.08
N ASP A 584 12.96 40.18 2.64
CA ASP A 584 13.02 39.73 1.25
C ASP A 584 11.78 40.13 0.42
N CYS A 585 10.82 40.82 1.04
CA CYS A 585 9.50 41.25 0.55
C CYS A 585 8.37 40.22 0.55
N GLN A 586 8.64 38.95 0.85
CA GLN A 586 7.61 37.95 1.12
C GLN A 586 7.22 38.04 2.60
N ASP A 587 5.92 38.19 2.86
CA ASP A 587 5.45 38.14 4.24
C ASP A 587 5.20 36.68 4.67
N THR A 588 4.99 36.46 5.96
CA THR A 588 4.78 35.10 6.50
C THR A 588 3.69 34.30 5.78
N ARG A 589 2.68 34.94 5.18
CA ARG A 589 1.67 34.23 4.40
C ARG A 589 2.27 33.66 3.12
N ASP A 590 3.03 34.46 2.39
CA ASP A 590 3.68 34.03 1.16
C ASP A 590 4.79 33.01 1.42
N GLU A 591 5.49 33.11 2.55
CA GLU A 591 6.46 32.10 3.00
C GLU A 591 5.83 30.72 3.14
N VAL A 592 4.71 30.61 3.86
CA VAL A 592 3.99 29.34 4.02
C VAL A 592 3.49 28.82 2.66
N LEU A 593 2.98 29.71 1.80
CA LEU A 593 2.53 29.30 0.46
C LEU A 593 3.68 28.79 -0.42
N ILE A 594 4.90 29.30 -0.25
CA ILE A 594 6.08 28.83 -0.98
C ILE A 594 6.53 27.49 -0.45
N GLU A 595 6.67 27.38 0.87
CA GLU A 595 7.14 26.19 1.56
C GLU A 595 6.23 24.98 1.34
N GLU A 596 4.92 25.19 1.45
CA GLU A 596 3.94 24.10 1.34
C GLU A 596 3.51 23.79 -0.10
N SER A 597 4.03 24.52 -1.08
CA SER A 597 3.69 24.23 -2.48
C SER A 597 4.33 22.93 -2.95
N LEU A 598 3.48 22.02 -3.44
CA LEU A 598 3.87 20.75 -4.06
C LEU A 598 4.57 20.92 -5.42
N VAL A 599 4.51 22.13 -5.99
CA VAL A 599 5.19 22.50 -7.24
C VAL A 599 5.84 23.87 -7.07
N PRO A 600 6.84 24.23 -7.88
CA PRO A 600 7.39 25.57 -7.84
C PRO A 600 6.29 26.64 -8.02
N VAL A 601 6.20 27.57 -7.08
CA VAL A 601 5.23 28.66 -7.16
C VAL A 601 5.53 29.61 -8.32
N THR A 602 4.50 30.29 -8.79
CA THR A 602 4.64 31.49 -9.63
C THR A 602 4.47 32.71 -8.75
N LEU A 603 5.47 33.60 -8.77
CA LEU A 603 5.40 34.89 -8.11
C LEU A 603 4.85 35.95 -9.06
N ASP A 604 4.31 37.03 -8.51
CA ASP A 604 3.93 38.21 -9.26
C ASP A 604 5.16 38.89 -9.93
N ALA A 605 4.91 39.93 -10.72
CA ALA A 605 5.98 40.63 -11.43
C ALA A 605 6.99 41.34 -10.50
N ALA A 606 6.62 41.60 -9.25
CA ALA A 606 7.49 42.18 -8.23
C ALA A 606 8.35 41.12 -7.53
N GLY A 607 7.95 39.85 -7.60
CA GLY A 607 8.61 38.74 -6.93
C GLY A 607 8.24 38.60 -5.45
N CYS A 608 7.16 39.25 -4.99
CA CYS A 608 6.84 39.33 -3.56
C CYS A 608 5.60 38.50 -3.16
N ASN A 609 4.66 38.29 -4.09
CA ASN A 609 3.40 37.61 -3.79
C ASN A 609 3.25 36.36 -4.64
N VAL A 610 2.78 35.27 -4.04
CA VAL A 610 2.44 34.03 -4.72
C VAL A 610 1.12 34.19 -5.48
N VAL A 611 1.16 33.95 -6.80
CA VAL A 611 0.00 34.07 -7.69
C VAL A 611 -0.46 32.72 -8.28
N ALA A 612 0.38 31.68 -8.21
CA ALA A 612 0.00 30.31 -8.54
C ALA A 612 0.92 29.30 -7.83
N GLY A 613 0.42 28.10 -7.60
CA GLY A 613 1.16 27.00 -6.98
C GLY A 613 0.30 25.74 -6.97
N ALA A 614 0.65 24.75 -6.16
CA ALA A 614 -0.21 23.62 -5.86
C ALA A 614 -0.09 23.25 -4.38
N TRP A 615 -1.19 23.25 -3.64
CA TRP A 615 -1.21 22.92 -2.21
C TRP A 615 -2.07 21.70 -2.00
N TYR A 616 -1.69 20.86 -1.04
CA TYR A 616 -2.52 19.76 -0.56
C TYR A 616 -2.96 20.07 0.85
N ASP A 617 -4.28 20.15 1.06
CA ASP A 617 -4.85 20.34 2.38
C ASP A 617 -4.80 19.00 3.15
N PRO A 618 -3.93 18.86 4.18
CA PRO A 618 -3.82 17.62 4.93
C PRO A 618 -5.06 17.32 5.77
N TRP A 619 -5.93 18.30 6.03
CA TRP A 619 -7.14 18.19 6.85
C TRP A 619 -8.38 17.82 6.02
N GLY A 620 -8.45 18.33 4.79
CA GLY A 620 -9.53 18.09 3.82
C GLY A 620 -9.24 16.99 2.79
N GLY A 621 -7.98 16.63 2.56
CA GLY A 621 -7.56 15.58 1.63
C GLY A 621 -7.70 15.95 0.14
N THR A 622 -7.73 17.25 -0.18
CA THR A 622 -7.94 17.77 -1.54
C THR A 622 -6.80 18.72 -1.93
N SER A 623 -6.47 18.79 -3.21
CA SER A 623 -5.44 19.69 -3.74
C SER A 623 -6.01 20.89 -4.47
N TRP A 624 -5.36 22.04 -4.33
CA TRP A 624 -5.76 23.33 -4.88
C TRP A 624 -4.61 23.98 -5.65
N THR A 625 -4.91 24.79 -6.67
CA THR A 625 -3.89 25.38 -7.56
C THR A 625 -3.94 26.91 -7.63
N LEU A 626 -4.97 27.52 -7.05
CA LEU A 626 -5.10 28.96 -6.96
C LEU A 626 -4.87 29.40 -5.51
N PRO A 627 -3.99 30.39 -5.27
CA PRO A 627 -3.75 30.92 -3.91
C PRO A 627 -5.00 31.55 -3.28
N ALA A 628 -6.04 31.84 -4.06
CA ALA A 628 -7.29 32.40 -3.57
C ALA A 628 -8.23 31.34 -2.98
N ASP A 629 -8.00 30.06 -3.29
CA ASP A 629 -8.79 28.93 -2.77
C ASP A 629 -8.14 28.35 -1.49
N VAL A 630 -7.06 28.98 -1.01
CA VAL A 630 -6.23 28.52 0.09
C VAL A 630 -5.96 29.68 1.06
N ASP A 631 -6.31 29.47 2.32
CA ASP A 631 -5.98 30.35 3.44
C ASP A 631 -4.77 29.80 4.21
N ILE A 632 -4.05 30.69 4.90
CA ILE A 632 -3.10 30.26 5.93
C ILE A 632 -3.83 30.16 7.26
N ASP A 633 -4.06 28.92 7.70
CA ASP A 633 -4.69 28.60 8.98
C ASP A 633 -3.64 28.58 10.11
N HIS A 634 -4.00 29.19 11.23
CA HIS A 634 -3.30 28.96 12.49
C HIS A 634 -3.88 27.71 13.14
N THR A 635 -3.12 26.62 13.23
CA THR A 635 -3.59 25.35 13.84
C THR A 635 -4.28 25.60 15.17
N VAL A 636 -3.61 26.33 16.08
CA VAL A 636 -4.28 26.98 17.22
C VAL A 636 -4.66 28.39 16.82
N ALA A 637 -5.95 28.61 16.52
CA ALA A 637 -6.46 29.91 16.06
C ALA A 637 -6.11 31.06 17.04
N LEU A 638 -5.81 32.26 16.51
CA LEU A 638 -5.45 33.44 17.32
C LEU A 638 -6.46 33.75 18.45
N HIS A 639 -7.76 33.63 18.17
CA HIS A 639 -8.79 33.82 19.20
C HIS A 639 -8.78 32.71 20.25
N ASN A 640 -8.52 31.46 19.84
CA ASN A 640 -8.36 30.34 20.77
C ASN A 640 -7.13 30.55 21.67
N ALA A 641 -5.99 30.97 21.10
CA ALA A 641 -4.80 31.36 21.86
C ALA A 641 -5.10 32.48 22.87
N HIS A 642 -5.87 33.50 22.47
CA HIS A 642 -6.29 34.59 23.36
C HIS A 642 -7.03 34.10 24.60
N VAL A 643 -8.06 33.25 24.44
CA VAL A 643 -8.85 32.73 25.57
C VAL A 643 -8.15 31.62 26.36
N SER A 644 -7.01 31.13 25.87
CA SER A 644 -6.15 30.14 26.51
C SER A 644 -4.95 30.75 27.25
N GLY A 645 -4.92 32.07 27.45
CA GLY A 645 -3.87 32.77 28.20
C GLY A 645 -3.08 33.79 27.38
N GLY A 646 -3.20 33.76 26.06
CA GLY A 646 -2.53 34.71 25.17
C GLY A 646 -2.98 36.16 25.34
N TRP A 647 -4.14 36.40 25.98
CA TRP A 647 -4.60 37.73 26.35
C TRP A 647 -3.59 38.50 27.22
N ALA A 648 -2.77 37.79 28.00
CA ALA A 648 -1.81 38.38 28.93
C ALA A 648 -0.44 38.69 28.30
N TRP A 649 -0.23 38.26 27.06
CA TRP A 649 1.03 38.47 26.35
C TRP A 649 1.22 39.92 25.92
N ASP A 650 2.48 40.33 25.86
CA ASP A 650 2.85 41.60 25.23
C ASP A 650 2.72 41.50 23.69
N ALA A 651 2.77 42.67 23.03
CA ALA A 651 2.59 42.76 21.59
C ALA A 651 3.68 41.98 20.80
N ALA A 652 4.91 41.91 21.33
CA ALA A 652 5.99 41.19 20.68
C ALA A 652 5.74 39.67 20.68
N THR A 653 5.26 39.14 21.79
CA THR A 653 4.92 37.71 21.93
C THR A 653 3.70 37.34 21.08
N LYS A 654 2.66 38.19 21.04
CA LYS A 654 1.51 37.99 20.14
C LYS A 654 1.91 37.99 18.66
N GLN A 655 2.79 38.92 18.26
CA GLN A 655 3.36 38.93 16.91
C GLN A 655 4.19 37.67 16.64
N ALA A 656 5.02 37.24 17.59
CA ALA A 656 5.84 36.04 17.43
C ALA A 656 4.99 34.78 17.24
N PHE A 657 3.93 34.60 18.04
CA PHE A 657 2.98 33.50 17.88
C PHE A 657 2.32 33.54 16.51
N ALA A 658 1.83 34.71 16.09
CA ALA A 658 1.06 34.82 14.85
C ALA A 658 1.88 34.57 13.58
N ASN A 659 3.21 34.55 13.66
CA ASN A 659 4.13 34.38 12.54
C ASN A 659 5.20 33.30 12.81
N ASP A 660 4.88 32.30 13.64
CA ASP A 660 5.80 31.22 14.00
C ASP A 660 5.94 30.22 12.84
N LEU A 661 7.10 30.22 12.19
CA LEU A 661 7.50 29.25 11.16
C LEU A 661 8.52 28.23 11.67
N VAL A 662 8.85 28.24 12.97
CA VAL A 662 9.82 27.29 13.55
C VAL A 662 9.19 25.91 13.73
N HIS A 663 7.87 25.86 13.93
CA HIS A 663 7.10 24.63 13.99
C HIS A 663 6.24 24.50 12.73
N ASP A 664 6.60 23.58 11.84
CA ASP A 664 5.99 23.37 10.52
C ASP A 664 4.46 23.21 10.58
N GLY A 665 3.89 22.73 11.70
CA GLY A 665 2.45 22.58 11.89
C GLY A 665 1.74 23.79 12.51
N HIS A 666 2.41 24.93 12.71
CA HIS A 666 1.83 26.11 13.37
C HIS A 666 0.90 26.86 12.42
N LEU A 667 1.37 27.08 11.21
CA LEU A 667 0.67 27.68 10.09
C LEU A 667 0.53 26.63 8.99
N ASN A 668 -0.65 26.51 8.38
CA ASN A 668 -0.89 25.54 7.31
C ASN A 668 -1.68 26.16 6.16
N ALA A 669 -1.31 25.84 4.92
CA ALA A 669 -2.09 26.14 3.73
C ALA A 669 -3.33 25.21 3.68
N MET A 670 -4.50 25.79 3.92
CA MET A 670 -5.76 25.07 4.13
C MET A 670 -6.84 25.59 3.19
N GLU A 671 -7.78 24.72 2.77
CA GLU A 671 -8.92 25.17 1.95
C GLU A 671 -9.71 26.28 2.68
N ASP A 672 -10.07 27.33 1.94
CA ASP A 672 -10.76 28.50 2.49
C ASP A 672 -12.08 28.13 3.20
N GLY A 673 -12.88 27.23 2.60
CA GLY A 673 -14.13 26.74 3.17
C GLY A 673 -13.93 25.95 4.46
N LEU A 674 -12.90 25.10 4.52
CA LEU A 674 -12.56 24.30 5.68
C LEU A 674 -12.00 25.17 6.82
N ASN A 675 -11.17 26.16 6.48
CA ASN A 675 -10.67 27.15 7.42
C ASN A 675 -11.81 28.00 8.01
N GLN A 676 -12.76 28.41 7.18
CA GLN A 676 -13.98 29.10 7.63
C GLN A 676 -14.84 28.21 8.55
N ALA A 677 -14.96 26.92 8.24
CA ALA A 677 -15.68 25.96 9.07
C ALA A 677 -15.01 25.71 10.43
N LYS A 678 -13.66 25.72 10.46
CA LYS A 678 -12.86 25.63 11.69
C LYS A 678 -13.01 26.88 12.56
N SER A 679 -12.92 28.06 11.97
CA SER A 679 -13.04 29.33 12.68
C SER A 679 -12.08 29.40 13.90
N ALA A 680 -12.57 29.80 15.08
CA ALA A 680 -11.82 29.81 16.33
C ALA A 680 -12.06 28.56 17.20
N HIS A 681 -12.66 27.51 16.65
CA HIS A 681 -13.05 26.32 17.42
C HIS A 681 -11.84 25.49 17.84
N GLY A 682 -11.93 24.92 19.05
CA GLY A 682 -11.01 23.89 19.50
C GLY A 682 -11.40 22.49 19.00
N PRO A 683 -10.51 21.49 19.15
CA PRO A 683 -10.72 20.06 18.84
C PRO A 683 -12.03 19.45 19.37
N GLU A 684 -12.60 20.03 20.42
CA GLU A 684 -13.86 19.61 21.03
C GLU A 684 -15.11 20.05 20.25
N VAL A 685 -14.98 21.03 19.35
CA VAL A 685 -16.08 21.53 18.50
C VAL A 685 -15.82 21.26 17.02
N TRP A 686 -14.59 21.40 16.56
CA TRP A 686 -14.20 21.14 15.18
C TRP A 686 -12.99 20.21 15.12
N ARG A 687 -13.02 19.23 14.22
CA ARG A 687 -11.91 18.31 13.93
C ARG A 687 -11.73 18.22 12.42
N PRO A 688 -10.50 17.93 11.93
CA PRO A 688 -10.30 17.61 10.52
C PRO A 688 -11.30 16.54 10.05
N PRO A 689 -12.01 16.74 8.93
CA PRO A 689 -12.90 15.73 8.37
C PRO A 689 -12.18 14.43 8.01
N ALA A 690 -10.92 14.53 7.59
CA ALA A 690 -10.06 13.37 7.40
C ALA A 690 -9.60 12.81 8.75
N VAL A 691 -10.22 11.69 9.18
CA VAL A 691 -9.86 11.00 10.43
C VAL A 691 -8.39 10.56 10.43
N GLY A 692 -7.82 10.24 9.27
CA GLY A 692 -6.40 9.89 9.13
C GLY A 692 -5.44 11.01 9.56
N SER A 693 -5.91 12.25 9.65
CA SER A 693 -5.12 13.43 10.01
C SER A 693 -5.27 13.81 11.49
N TRP A 694 -6.10 13.09 12.27
CA TRP A 694 -6.37 13.41 13.67
C TRP A 694 -5.13 13.33 14.55
N CYS A 695 -4.30 12.31 14.35
CA CYS A 695 -3.04 12.15 15.10
C CYS A 695 -2.11 13.36 14.88
N ALA A 696 -1.86 13.73 13.62
CA ALA A 696 -1.00 14.87 13.27
C ALA A 696 -1.56 16.18 13.85
N TYR A 697 -2.84 16.48 13.57
CA TYR A 697 -3.50 17.70 14.06
C TYR A 697 -3.46 17.82 15.58
N ALA A 698 -3.76 16.73 16.31
CA ALA A 698 -3.77 16.76 17.77
C ALA A 698 -2.36 16.85 18.36
N THR A 699 -1.36 16.30 17.67
CA THR A 699 0.06 16.44 18.04
C THR A 699 0.50 17.90 17.88
N ASP A 700 0.21 18.53 16.74
CA ASP A 700 0.53 19.94 16.49
C ASP A 700 -0.19 20.85 17.47
N TRP A 701 -1.50 20.67 17.65
CA TRP A 701 -2.29 21.43 18.60
C TRP A 701 -1.71 21.35 20.02
N ALA A 702 -1.44 20.15 20.53
CA ALA A 702 -0.89 19.96 21.86
C ALA A 702 0.53 20.55 21.99
N THR A 703 1.38 20.37 20.97
CA THR A 703 2.75 20.90 20.93
C THR A 703 2.73 22.42 20.97
N ILE A 704 1.92 23.08 20.13
CA ILE A 704 1.78 24.54 20.10
C ILE A 704 1.31 25.06 21.46
N LYS A 705 0.30 24.42 22.06
CA LYS A 705 -0.19 24.81 23.39
C LYS A 705 0.90 24.72 24.46
N VAL A 706 1.71 23.66 24.45
CA VAL A 706 2.82 23.49 25.39
C VAL A 706 3.93 24.52 25.14
N THR A 707 4.40 24.64 23.90
CA THR A 707 5.48 25.56 23.49
C THR A 707 5.16 26.99 23.89
N TRP A 708 3.93 27.43 23.65
CA TRP A 708 3.50 28.79 23.95
C TRP A 708 2.91 28.95 25.35
N SER A 709 2.95 27.92 26.20
CA SER A 709 2.40 27.96 27.57
C SER A 709 0.92 28.38 27.63
N LEU A 710 0.13 27.93 26.65
CA LEU A 710 -1.32 28.12 26.57
C LEU A 710 -2.05 26.98 27.29
N THR A 711 -3.18 27.30 27.90
CA THR A 711 -4.03 26.29 28.56
C THR A 711 -5.00 25.63 27.59
N VAL A 712 -5.45 24.42 27.92
CA VAL A 712 -6.55 23.73 27.25
C VAL A 712 -7.75 23.56 28.18
N THR A 713 -8.96 23.52 27.64
CA THR A 713 -10.13 23.17 28.46
C THR A 713 -10.18 21.67 28.74
N SER A 714 -10.97 21.24 29.73
CA SER A 714 -11.17 19.81 29.98
C SER A 714 -11.79 19.07 28.79
N ALA A 715 -12.68 19.74 28.04
CA ALA A 715 -13.31 19.18 26.85
C ALA A 715 -12.32 19.08 25.68
N GLU A 716 -11.50 20.12 25.49
CA GLU A 716 -10.41 20.16 24.52
C GLU A 716 -9.38 19.05 24.79
N ARG A 717 -8.92 18.90 26.04
CA ARG A 717 -8.01 17.80 26.42
C ARG A 717 -8.61 16.41 26.16
N ALA A 718 -9.92 16.24 26.40
CA ALA A 718 -10.60 14.98 26.11
C ALA A 718 -10.66 14.69 24.60
N ALA A 719 -10.94 15.70 23.78
CA ALA A 719 -10.92 15.58 22.33
C ALA A 719 -9.51 15.29 21.79
N LEU A 720 -8.49 15.97 22.31
CA LEU A 720 -7.09 15.69 21.98
C LEU A 720 -6.70 14.26 22.36
N ALA A 721 -7.14 13.76 23.52
CA ALA A 721 -6.87 12.38 23.92
C ALA A 721 -7.51 11.36 22.97
N GLU A 722 -8.73 11.62 22.50
CA GLU A 722 -9.40 10.78 21.50
C GLU A 722 -8.68 10.81 20.15
N MET A 723 -8.24 12.00 19.72
CA MET A 723 -7.53 12.17 18.45
C MET A 723 -6.11 11.59 18.49
N LEU A 724 -5.39 11.76 19.59
CA LEU A 724 -4.06 11.16 19.80
C LEU A 724 -4.13 9.62 19.92
N ALA A 725 -5.28 9.06 20.30
CA ALA A 725 -5.49 7.61 20.24
C ALA A 725 -5.62 7.06 18.81
N THR A 726 -5.65 7.94 17.78
CA THR A 726 -5.53 7.53 16.37
C THR A 726 -4.09 7.44 15.88
N CYS A 727 -3.13 7.85 16.72
CA CYS A 727 -1.75 7.44 16.63
C CYS A 727 -1.61 5.98 17.13
#